data_AF-A0A848LWA4-F1
#
_entry.id   AF-A0A848LWA4-F1
#
_cell.length_a   1.000
_cell.length_b   1.000
_cell.length_c   1.000
_cell.angle_alpha   90.00
_cell.angle_beta   90.00
_cell.angle_gamma   90.00
#
_symmetry.space_group_name_H-M   'P 1'
#
loop_
_entity.id
_entity.type
_entity.pdbx_description
1 polymer ?
#
loop_
_entity_poly.entity_id
_entity_poly.type
_entity_poly.pdbx_seq_one_letter_code
_entity_poly.pdbx_strand_id
1 'polypeptide(L)'
;MNLSKRAPLLALLGLLLSGCIDLPEVVDPMPLDDAGAETTHDAGTVPAQDGGLIDAGPDEEVHVSLSLVGEPTYVRSSVSLQVTIQGQAPDKVELLVDDELLATLLPPYNYTWDTLPYPEGRHVLVARATKNGRSVSSNMRELFLDRTPPRIVARAPSPGDVAAPAGQAIRVELSEPLAATTLNDASVQLRLDGSLVARTVELSVTGTVLTITPTAPGPLPHHFELALSNALTDAAGNPLDTTEASWSWHVPAWLSVGPSSGVSAANQVAVSPRLRLGSKTDPLLAWQTKTGIEVRRWRGNTWEALGGVLGHEANDVTIFASPPTLQVDANGTPHASWAETDDNSAASVFLKRWIDGGWRDVAQPTSGWGWNAPELQLDSGRLPWMAIVTVELGQGTSSIRLRKANGSQWNDVGPALRSTSAALASIRNLSMSLDGDMPVIAWTEFDRNGSDPRIEINGRIYVSRWAGSPSGWQSFGGAIRAHPSDTNADEVALALDGNGNPVIAWSESNPPSAESTAANVHLRRWRNSQWQALGSPLNATLGDTPATSPRLVLDSTGNPIVAWRESDGTTQRLHIRQWTGTSWTTLDGTPGVLPISEDIGAFHMDLDASGTPWVTFEAGPIGQRPRIHVYRLNR
;
A
#
# COMPACT_ATOMS: atom_id res chain seq x y z
N MET A 1 -11.82 27.07 -52.01
CA MET A 1 -11.17 27.57 -50.78
C MET A 1 -10.63 26.36 -50.04
N ASN A 2 -9.42 25.86 -50.33
CA ASN A 2 -8.10 26.25 -49.76
C ASN A 2 -8.18 26.35 -48.22
N LEU A 3 -7.45 25.63 -47.37
CA LEU A 3 -6.19 24.83 -47.42
C LEU A 3 -6.35 23.65 -46.42
N SER A 4 -5.96 22.39 -46.63
CA SER A 4 -4.64 21.75 -46.87
C SER A 4 -3.58 21.92 -45.76
N LYS A 5 -3.22 20.80 -45.10
CA LYS A 5 -1.86 20.34 -44.71
C LYS A 5 -2.04 18.98 -43.99
N ARG A 6 -2.07 17.83 -44.69
CA ARG A 6 -0.95 16.96 -45.14
C ARG A 6 0.11 16.66 -44.06
N ALA A 7 0.20 15.36 -43.76
CA ALA A 7 1.15 14.62 -42.91
C ALA A 7 2.60 14.64 -43.45
N PRO A 8 3.60 14.04 -42.76
CA PRO A 8 3.80 12.59 -42.93
C PRO A 8 4.33 11.79 -41.72
N LEU A 9 4.13 10.48 -41.86
CA LEU A 9 4.80 9.34 -41.24
C LEU A 9 6.33 9.42 -41.40
N LEU A 10 7.09 9.05 -40.37
CA LEU A 10 8.50 8.62 -40.52
C LEU A 10 8.73 7.34 -39.71
N ALA A 11 9.13 6.28 -40.41
CA ALA A 11 9.74 5.08 -39.87
C ALA A 11 11.24 5.14 -40.21
N LEU A 12 12.11 4.76 -39.27
CA LEU A 12 13.45 4.13 -39.47
C LEU A 12 14.04 3.90 -38.05
N LEU A 13 14.28 2.66 -37.61
CA LEU A 13 15.47 1.83 -37.83
C LEU A 13 16.61 2.17 -36.85
N GLY A 14 17.06 1.14 -36.12
CA GLY A 14 17.94 1.27 -34.96
C GLY A 14 19.40 1.59 -35.26
N LEU A 15 20.11 1.91 -34.18
CA LEU A 15 21.57 1.82 -34.08
C LEU A 15 21.94 1.66 -32.60
N LEU A 16 22.51 0.49 -32.28
CA LEU A 16 23.33 0.23 -31.11
C LEU A 16 24.58 1.11 -31.21
N LEU A 17 24.85 1.92 -30.19
CA LEU A 17 26.16 2.50 -29.96
C LEU A 17 26.57 2.22 -28.52
N SER A 18 27.53 1.31 -28.37
CA SER A 18 28.34 1.12 -27.17
C SER A 18 29.04 2.44 -26.85
N GLY A 19 28.75 3.01 -25.68
CA GLY A 19 29.56 4.05 -25.07
C GLY A 19 30.58 3.42 -24.12
N CYS A 20 31.83 3.30 -24.58
CA CYS A 20 32.98 3.10 -23.71
C CYS A 20 33.12 4.34 -22.81
N ILE A 21 33.06 4.16 -21.49
CA ILE A 21 33.51 5.17 -20.53
C ILE A 21 35.02 5.00 -20.39
N ASP A 22 35.75 6.06 -20.75
CA ASP A 22 37.18 6.22 -20.51
C ASP A 22 37.40 6.50 -19.01
N LEU A 23 38.13 5.62 -18.35
CA LEU A 23 38.58 5.75 -16.97
C LEU A 23 39.95 6.46 -16.98
N PRO A 24 40.18 7.54 -16.22
CA PRO A 24 41.52 8.09 -16.07
C PRO A 24 42.40 7.16 -15.23
N GLU A 25 43.55 6.83 -15.80
CA GLU A 25 44.58 5.94 -15.29
C GLU A 25 45.26 6.50 -14.03
N VAL A 26 45.32 5.64 -13.01
CA VAL A 26 46.05 5.85 -11.75
C VAL A 26 47.52 5.54 -12.01
N VAL A 27 48.40 6.50 -11.73
CA VAL A 27 49.85 6.28 -11.70
C VAL A 27 50.29 6.11 -10.24
N ASP A 28 50.62 4.88 -9.88
CA ASP A 28 51.32 4.54 -8.64
C ASP A 28 52.78 5.04 -8.69
N PRO A 29 53.35 5.52 -7.58
CA PRO A 29 54.78 5.82 -7.47
C PRO A 29 55.57 4.55 -7.11
N MET A 30 56.70 4.34 -7.78
CA MET A 30 57.71 3.33 -7.41
C MET A 30 59.02 3.98 -6.92
N PRO A 31 59.88 3.23 -6.19
CA PRO A 31 60.68 3.75 -5.08
C PRO A 31 62.18 3.99 -5.39
N LEU A 32 62.86 4.42 -4.32
CA LEU A 32 64.23 4.92 -4.11
C LEU A 32 65.43 4.04 -4.54
N ASP A 33 66.56 4.77 -4.66
CA ASP A 33 68.00 4.45 -4.51
C ASP A 33 68.76 3.73 -5.64
N ASP A 34 69.86 4.32 -6.15
CA ASP A 34 71.22 4.16 -5.59
C ASP A 34 72.32 4.89 -6.42
N ALA A 35 73.37 5.30 -5.70
CA ALA A 35 74.74 5.73 -5.99
C ALA A 35 75.31 5.96 -7.41
N GLY A 36 76.21 6.95 -7.48
CA GLY A 36 77.51 6.76 -8.17
C GLY A 36 78.14 7.98 -8.86
N ALA A 37 79.24 8.50 -8.27
CA ALA A 37 80.51 8.91 -8.91
C ALA A 37 80.46 9.91 -10.11
N GLU A 38 80.88 11.17 -9.94
CA GLU A 38 82.26 11.71 -9.99
C GLU A 38 82.66 12.35 -11.34
N THR A 39 83.42 13.45 -11.21
CA THR A 39 84.29 14.14 -12.20
C THR A 39 83.63 15.08 -13.23
N THR A 40 84.12 16.26 -13.61
CA THR A 40 85.29 17.11 -13.26
C THR A 40 85.26 18.42 -14.09
N HIS A 41 86.02 19.44 -13.64
CA HIS A 41 86.59 20.63 -14.33
C HIS A 41 85.67 21.87 -14.51
N ASP A 42 85.95 23.04 -13.88
CA ASP A 42 87.10 24.00 -13.99
C ASP A 42 87.02 24.82 -15.30
N ALA A 43 87.18 26.14 -15.43
CA ALA A 43 87.73 27.23 -14.62
C ALA A 43 87.14 28.58 -15.13
N GLY A 44 87.24 29.68 -14.37
CA GLY A 44 87.02 31.02 -14.93
C GLY A 44 86.96 32.18 -13.92
N THR A 45 88.13 32.74 -13.61
CA THR A 45 88.48 33.75 -12.60
C THR A 45 88.28 35.24 -12.98
N VAL A 46 87.65 36.03 -12.07
CA VAL A 46 87.88 37.42 -11.50
C VAL A 46 88.35 38.63 -12.37
N PRO A 47 88.18 39.95 -11.97
CA PRO A 47 88.12 40.51 -10.60
C PRO A 47 87.23 41.74 -10.24
N ALA A 48 87.03 41.88 -8.91
CA ALA A 48 87.00 43.08 -8.03
C ALA A 48 85.92 44.17 -8.18
N GLN A 49 85.18 44.42 -7.08
CA GLN A 49 85.48 45.56 -6.20
C GLN A 49 84.90 45.43 -4.78
N ASP A 50 85.63 46.07 -3.88
CA ASP A 50 85.63 46.07 -2.43
C ASP A 50 84.44 46.83 -1.80
N GLY A 51 84.09 46.50 -0.56
CA GLY A 51 83.04 47.17 0.21
C GLY A 51 82.47 46.31 1.31
N GLY A 52 83.23 46.10 2.39
CA GLY A 52 82.77 45.37 3.56
C GLY A 52 81.57 46.01 4.27
N LEU A 53 80.86 45.20 5.06
CA LEU A 53 80.71 45.38 6.51
C LEU A 53 79.64 44.39 7.05
N ILE A 54 80.07 43.65 8.07
CA ILE A 54 79.31 43.19 9.23
C ILE A 54 78.30 42.06 9.02
N ASP A 55 78.74 40.89 9.49
CA ASP A 55 77.96 39.83 10.14
C ASP A 55 76.68 40.34 10.83
N ALA A 56 75.52 39.96 10.31
CA ALA A 56 74.28 39.87 11.07
C ALA A 56 73.75 38.43 10.89
N GLY A 57 73.71 37.68 11.99
CA GLY A 57 73.08 36.36 12.08
C GLY A 57 71.59 36.40 11.71
N PRO A 58 70.91 35.24 11.72
CA PRO A 58 69.55 35.15 11.21
C PRO A 58 68.64 36.05 12.06
N ASP A 59 68.00 37.04 11.43
CA ASP A 59 66.82 37.69 11.99
C ASP A 59 65.76 36.58 12.14
N GLU A 60 65.63 36.02 13.34
CA GLU A 60 64.53 35.12 13.68
C GLU A 60 63.21 35.92 13.59
N GLU A 61 62.58 35.85 12.42
CA GLU A 61 61.28 36.44 12.15
C GLU A 61 60.23 35.89 13.13
N VAL A 62 59.40 36.78 13.70
CA VAL A 62 58.37 36.40 14.68
C VAL A 62 57.21 35.75 13.92
N HIS A 63 57.01 34.45 14.11
CA HIS A 63 55.84 33.75 13.57
C HIS A 63 54.78 33.57 14.66
N VAL A 64 53.54 33.90 14.32
CA VAL A 64 52.37 33.83 15.21
C VAL A 64 51.36 32.86 14.62
N SER A 65 50.90 31.89 15.40
CA SER A 65 49.79 31.02 15.00
C SER A 65 48.74 30.95 16.10
N LEU A 66 47.47 30.98 15.69
CA LEU A 66 46.32 30.86 16.57
C LEU A 66 45.67 29.49 16.36
N SER A 67 45.57 28.70 17.42
CA SER A 67 44.85 27.42 17.45
C SER A 67 43.68 27.48 18.44
N LEU A 68 42.64 26.70 18.16
CA LEU A 68 41.50 26.52 19.05
C LEU A 68 41.62 25.14 19.68
N VAL A 69 41.48 25.04 21.00
CA VAL A 69 41.49 23.75 21.69
C VAL A 69 40.28 22.94 21.23
N GLY A 70 40.53 21.77 20.63
CA GLY A 70 39.49 20.92 20.05
C GLY A 70 39.02 21.35 18.65
N GLU A 71 39.57 22.44 18.12
CA GLU A 71 39.33 22.92 16.75
C GLU A 71 37.83 23.05 16.36
N PRO A 72 36.95 23.62 17.23
CA PRO A 72 35.53 23.72 16.93
C PRO A 72 35.25 24.72 15.79
N THR A 73 34.21 24.43 15.01
CA THR A 73 33.64 25.37 14.03
C THR A 73 32.43 26.11 14.59
N TYR A 74 31.64 25.45 15.43
CA TYR A 74 30.46 26.01 16.09
C TYR A 74 30.66 26.04 17.61
N VAL A 75 30.27 27.13 18.27
CA VAL A 75 30.53 27.36 19.70
C VAL A 75 29.30 27.93 20.39
N ARG A 76 28.86 27.25 21.44
CA ARG A 76 27.71 27.67 22.26
C ARG A 76 28.07 28.64 23.38
N SER A 77 29.10 28.32 24.18
CA SER A 77 29.38 29.03 25.44
C SER A 77 30.78 29.62 25.52
N SER A 78 31.80 28.80 25.33
CA SER A 78 33.18 29.26 25.39
C SER A 78 34.12 28.40 24.57
N VAL A 79 35.23 28.98 24.15
CA VAL A 79 36.30 28.28 23.44
C VAL A 79 37.65 28.68 24.01
N SER A 80 38.50 27.69 24.27
CA SER A 80 39.87 27.92 24.68
C SER A 80 40.76 28.06 23.45
N LEU A 81 41.64 29.05 23.47
CA LEU A 81 42.56 29.40 22.40
C LEU A 81 43.99 29.38 22.92
N GLN A 82 44.91 29.05 22.03
CA GLN A 82 46.34 29.13 22.28
C GLN A 82 47.02 29.91 21.16
N VAL A 83 47.77 30.94 21.54
CA VAL A 83 48.66 31.63 20.60
C VAL A 83 50.06 31.06 20.76
N THR A 84 50.59 30.49 19.68
CA THR A 84 51.98 30.03 19.64
C THR A 84 52.84 31.07 18.95
N ILE A 85 53.97 31.39 19.58
CA ILE A 85 54.98 32.26 19.02
C ILE A 85 56.24 31.43 18.75
N GLN A 86 56.79 31.57 17.55
CA GLN A 86 58.10 31.04 17.18
C GLN A 86 59.06 32.18 16.85
N GLY A 87 60.33 32.00 17.19
CA GLY A 87 61.37 33.03 17.08
C GLY A 87 61.35 33.98 18.28
N GLN A 88 61.58 35.25 18.00
CA GLN A 88 61.78 36.24 19.05
C GLN A 88 60.52 36.55 19.89
N ALA A 89 60.68 36.66 21.22
CA ALA A 89 59.59 37.04 22.11
C ALA A 89 59.05 38.46 21.79
N PRO A 90 57.72 38.65 21.64
CA PRO A 90 57.09 39.92 21.31
C PRO A 90 56.86 40.77 22.56
N ASP A 91 56.76 42.09 22.38
CA ASP A 91 56.49 43.05 23.46
C ASP A 91 55.02 42.96 23.92
N LYS A 92 54.12 42.60 23.01
CA LYS A 92 52.68 42.53 23.25
C LYS A 92 52.04 41.49 22.33
N VAL A 93 51.10 40.69 22.87
CA VAL A 93 50.22 39.80 22.09
C VAL A 93 48.78 40.20 22.35
N GLU A 94 48.02 40.48 21.30
CA GLU A 94 46.61 40.85 21.35
C GLU A 94 45.78 39.78 20.65
N LEU A 95 44.63 39.42 21.22
CA LEU A 95 43.61 38.63 20.55
C LEU A 95 42.50 39.57 20.12
N LEU A 96 42.07 39.45 18.87
CA LEU A 96 41.00 40.23 18.26
C LEU A 96 39.84 39.34 17.85
N VAL A 97 38.61 39.84 17.97
CA VAL A 97 37.36 39.28 17.42
C VAL A 97 36.78 40.33 16.49
N ASP A 98 36.54 39.99 15.22
CA ASP A 98 35.98 40.90 14.20
C ASP A 98 36.71 42.25 14.14
N ASP A 99 38.05 42.20 14.16
CA ASP A 99 38.97 43.36 14.19
C ASP A 99 38.90 44.23 15.46
N GLU A 100 38.07 43.90 16.45
CA GLU A 100 38.02 44.55 17.76
C GLU A 100 38.89 43.81 18.79
N LEU A 101 39.52 44.57 19.70
CA LEU A 101 40.39 44.00 20.73
C LEU A 101 39.56 43.20 21.75
N LEU A 102 39.77 41.89 21.79
CA LEU A 102 39.19 41.00 22.79
C LEU A 102 40.03 40.98 24.08
N ALA A 103 41.35 40.78 23.97
CA ALA A 103 42.25 40.70 25.13
C ALA A 103 43.72 40.96 24.77
N THR A 104 44.52 41.39 25.75
CA THR A 104 46.01 41.33 25.67
C THR A 104 46.50 40.13 26.48
N LEU A 105 47.33 39.27 25.90
CA LEU A 105 47.73 37.98 26.46
C LEU A 105 49.15 38.02 27.04
N LEU A 106 49.35 37.29 28.14
CA LEU A 106 50.66 37.02 28.74
C LEU A 106 51.08 35.57 28.48
N PRO A 107 52.39 35.22 28.43
CA PRO A 107 52.84 33.83 28.31
C PRO A 107 52.21 32.95 29.41
N PRO A 108 51.75 31.72 29.11
CA PRO A 108 51.91 30.95 27.85
C PRO A 108 50.87 31.26 26.74
N TYR A 109 50.25 32.45 26.76
CA TYR A 109 49.33 32.96 25.74
C TYR A 109 48.09 32.10 25.49
N ASN A 110 47.55 31.54 26.56
CA ASN A 110 46.26 30.87 26.55
C ASN A 110 45.14 31.86 26.92
N TYR A 111 43.98 31.71 26.29
CA TYR A 111 42.79 32.49 26.61
C TYR A 111 41.55 31.61 26.50
N THR A 112 40.57 31.80 27.37
CA THR A 112 39.25 31.19 27.22
C THR A 112 38.27 32.31 26.91
N TRP A 113 37.74 32.30 25.69
CA TRP A 113 36.78 33.29 25.25
C TRP A 113 35.37 32.89 25.67
N ASP A 114 34.73 33.71 26.51
CA ASP A 114 33.30 33.64 26.81
C ASP A 114 32.51 34.30 25.67
N THR A 115 31.70 33.49 24.99
CA THR A 115 30.98 33.90 23.78
C THR A 115 29.56 34.40 24.07
N LEU A 116 29.08 34.24 25.31
CA LEU A 116 27.74 34.66 25.72
C LEU A 116 27.42 36.14 25.45
N PRO A 117 28.36 37.10 25.60
CA PRO A 117 28.09 38.51 25.32
C PRO A 117 27.98 38.85 23.83
N TYR A 118 28.39 37.96 22.94
CA TYR A 118 28.51 38.21 21.49
C TYR A 118 27.27 37.68 20.75
N PRO A 119 26.80 38.36 19.68
CA PRO A 119 25.65 37.91 18.90
C PRO A 119 25.87 36.53 18.26
N GLU A 120 24.80 35.86 17.85
CA GLU A 120 24.94 34.61 17.08
C GLU A 120 25.41 34.91 15.67
N GLY A 121 26.08 33.94 15.04
CA GLY A 121 26.57 34.04 13.67
C GLY A 121 28.09 33.97 13.57
N ARG A 122 28.60 34.42 12.43
CA ARG A 122 30.01 34.29 12.05
C ARG A 122 30.89 35.31 12.79
N HIS A 123 31.97 34.83 13.40
CA HIS A 123 33.02 35.64 14.02
C HIS A 123 34.41 35.22 13.52
N VAL A 124 35.32 36.19 13.40
CA VAL A 124 36.71 35.96 12.98
C VAL A 124 37.67 36.32 14.10
N LEU A 125 38.53 35.38 14.47
CA LEU A 125 39.59 35.58 15.45
C LEU A 125 40.95 35.74 14.77
N VAL A 126 41.75 36.68 15.28
CA VAL A 126 43.14 36.90 14.88
C VAL A 126 43.97 37.21 16.13
N ALA A 127 45.15 36.62 16.24
CA ALA A 127 46.15 37.07 17.20
C ALA A 127 47.14 38.01 16.51
N ARG A 128 47.50 39.12 17.17
CA ARG A 128 48.47 40.10 16.71
C ARG A 128 49.61 40.20 17.72
N ALA A 129 50.81 39.80 17.31
CA ALA A 129 52.02 40.02 18.10
C ALA A 129 52.73 41.29 17.62
N THR A 130 53.19 42.13 18.54
CA THR A 130 53.92 43.36 18.22
C THR A 130 55.30 43.33 18.86
N LYS A 131 56.33 43.63 18.08
CA LYS A 131 57.71 43.78 18.53
C LYS A 131 58.37 44.99 17.88
N ASN A 132 58.99 45.86 18.68
CA ASN A 132 59.66 47.08 18.22
C ASN A 132 58.77 47.96 17.31
N GLY A 133 57.46 48.01 17.58
CA GLY A 133 56.48 48.75 16.80
C GLY A 133 56.03 48.10 15.48
N ARG A 134 56.54 46.92 15.13
CA ARG A 134 56.06 46.12 14.00
C ARG A 134 55.10 45.04 14.48
N SER A 135 53.98 44.87 13.78
CA SER A 135 52.96 43.87 14.13
C SER A 135 52.91 42.75 13.10
N VAL A 136 52.79 41.51 13.57
CA VAL A 136 52.56 40.31 12.77
C VAL A 136 51.26 39.65 13.24
N SER A 137 50.40 39.30 12.29
CA SER A 137 49.11 38.64 12.56
C SER A 137 49.23 37.13 12.36
N SER A 138 48.43 36.37 13.12
CA SER A 138 48.28 34.93 12.93
C SER A 138 47.45 34.58 11.69
N ASN A 139 47.33 33.28 11.44
CA ASN A 139 46.21 32.74 10.66
C ASN A 139 44.86 33.20 11.23
N MET A 140 43.87 33.42 10.36
CA MET A 140 42.51 33.71 10.76
C MET A 140 41.82 32.42 11.21
N ARG A 141 41.00 32.52 12.26
CA ARG A 141 40.14 31.43 12.74
C ARG A 141 38.70 31.88 12.68
N GLU A 142 37.92 31.25 11.81
CA GLU A 142 36.49 31.48 11.69
C GLU A 142 35.71 30.51 12.58
N LEU A 143 34.67 31.01 13.23
CA LEU A 143 33.73 30.23 14.02
C LEU A 143 32.32 30.82 13.95
N PHE A 144 31.34 29.99 14.29
CA PHE A 144 29.93 30.35 14.34
C PHE A 144 29.42 30.23 15.77
N LEU A 145 28.97 31.35 16.34
CA LEU A 145 28.30 31.34 17.64
C LEU A 145 26.86 30.92 17.47
N ASP A 146 26.48 29.88 18.19
CA ASP A 146 25.17 29.25 18.06
C ASP A 146 24.70 28.70 19.40
N ARG A 147 23.61 29.27 19.90
CA ARG A 147 22.92 28.90 21.15
C ARG A 147 21.46 28.53 20.88
N THR A 148 21.06 28.41 19.61
CA THR A 148 19.70 28.08 19.22
C THR A 148 19.53 26.57 19.22
N PRO A 149 18.57 26.02 20.00
CA PRO A 149 18.31 24.59 19.98
C PRO A 149 17.71 24.13 18.64
N PRO A 150 18.10 22.94 18.14
CA PRO A 150 17.34 22.31 17.09
C PRO A 150 15.91 22.05 17.58
N ARG A 151 14.92 22.32 16.72
CA ARG A 151 13.49 22.06 16.97
C ARG A 151 12.88 21.26 15.84
N ILE A 152 11.86 20.47 16.14
CA ILE A 152 11.08 19.75 15.13
C ILE A 152 10.19 20.75 14.40
N VAL A 153 10.31 20.82 13.07
CA VAL A 153 9.49 21.68 12.21
C VAL A 153 8.44 20.91 11.41
N ALA A 154 8.70 19.63 11.14
CA ALA A 154 7.71 18.72 10.56
C ALA A 154 7.96 17.29 11.04
N ARG A 155 6.89 16.48 11.11
CA ARG A 155 6.98 15.07 11.46
C ARG A 155 5.89 14.26 10.76
N ALA A 156 6.22 13.03 10.42
CA ALA A 156 5.32 12.04 9.86
C ALA A 156 5.62 10.66 10.47
N PRO A 157 4.60 9.83 10.79
CA PRO A 157 3.17 10.15 10.81
C PRO A 157 2.80 11.28 11.77
N SER A 158 1.62 11.88 11.59
CA SER A 158 1.17 12.99 12.44
C SER A 158 0.87 12.51 13.86
N PRO A 159 1.06 13.34 14.90
CA PRO A 159 0.65 12.99 16.26
C PRO A 159 -0.83 12.59 16.33
N GLY A 160 -1.11 11.41 16.87
CA GLY A 160 -2.46 10.87 17.02
C GLY A 160 -3.10 10.39 15.72
N ASP A 161 -2.35 10.25 14.61
CA ASP A 161 -2.89 9.67 13.38
C ASP A 161 -3.47 8.28 13.65
N VAL A 162 -4.72 8.06 13.24
CA VAL A 162 -5.46 6.81 13.48
C VAL A 162 -5.48 5.89 12.25
N ALA A 163 -4.96 6.35 11.13
CA ALA A 163 -5.04 5.67 9.83
C ALA A 163 -3.69 5.69 9.09
N ALA A 164 -2.58 5.59 9.82
CA ALA A 164 -1.25 5.60 9.24
C ALA A 164 -1.02 4.33 8.39
N PRO A 165 -0.53 4.45 7.14
CA PRO A 165 -0.09 3.31 6.36
C PRO A 165 1.11 2.59 7.01
N ALA A 166 1.09 1.25 7.02
CA ALA A 166 2.10 0.42 7.67
C ALA A 166 3.51 0.64 7.08
N GLY A 167 3.60 0.91 5.78
CA GLY A 167 4.84 1.26 5.09
C GLY A 167 5.20 2.75 5.07
N GLN A 168 4.46 3.62 5.78
CA GLN A 168 4.80 5.05 5.81
C GLN A 168 6.13 5.27 6.52
N ALA A 169 7.05 5.98 5.86
CA ALA A 169 8.32 6.34 6.47
C ALA A 169 8.10 7.26 7.68
N ILE A 170 8.73 6.94 8.81
CA ILE A 170 8.77 7.81 9.97
C ILE A 170 9.82 8.88 9.68
N ARG A 171 9.40 10.14 9.54
CA ARG A 171 10.29 11.25 9.19
C ARG A 171 10.18 12.37 10.22
N VAL A 172 11.31 12.97 10.55
CA VAL A 172 11.40 14.17 11.40
C VAL A 172 12.27 15.19 10.70
N GLU A 173 11.71 16.37 10.45
CA GLU A 173 12.43 17.52 9.91
C GLU A 173 12.72 18.50 11.05
N LEU A 174 13.95 19.00 11.07
CA LEU A 174 14.51 19.84 12.11
C LEU A 174 14.82 21.23 11.57
N SER A 175 14.80 22.24 12.44
CA SER A 175 15.12 23.63 12.09
C SER A 175 16.55 23.82 11.61
N GLU A 176 17.45 22.93 12.00
CA GLU A 176 18.88 23.01 11.75
C GLU A 176 19.54 21.62 11.84
N PRO A 177 20.80 21.50 11.36
CA PRO A 177 21.50 20.22 11.32
C PRO A 177 21.82 19.65 12.71
N LEU A 178 21.56 18.35 12.91
CA LEU A 178 22.09 17.62 14.07
C LEU A 178 23.56 17.22 13.90
N ALA A 179 24.28 17.13 15.01
CA ALA A 179 25.54 16.42 15.09
C ALA A 179 25.29 14.91 15.02
N ALA A 180 25.69 14.29 13.91
CA ALA A 180 25.47 12.87 13.65
C ALA A 180 26.04 11.93 14.74
N THR A 181 27.07 12.36 15.47
CA THR A 181 27.68 11.62 16.59
C THR A 181 26.75 11.47 17.81
N THR A 182 25.67 12.26 17.88
CA THR A 182 24.67 12.18 18.96
C THR A 182 23.53 11.21 18.67
N LEU A 183 23.46 10.66 17.45
CA LEU A 183 22.46 9.67 17.05
C LEU A 183 22.85 8.29 17.59
N ASN A 184 22.01 7.75 18.48
CA ASN A 184 22.21 6.44 19.09
C ASN A 184 20.86 5.87 19.59
N ASP A 185 20.91 4.64 20.11
CA ASP A 185 19.73 3.94 20.59
C ASP A 185 19.04 4.60 21.81
N ALA A 186 19.76 5.41 22.59
CA ALA A 186 19.13 6.13 23.70
C ALA A 186 18.46 7.43 23.24
N SER A 187 18.94 8.03 22.14
CA SER A 187 18.51 9.35 21.68
C SER A 187 17.32 9.33 20.72
N VAL A 188 17.01 8.18 20.11
CA VAL A 188 15.87 8.01 19.18
C VAL A 188 15.07 6.74 19.51
N GLN A 189 14.17 6.74 20.49
CA GLN A 189 13.44 5.53 20.89
C GLN A 189 12.16 5.32 20.06
N LEU A 190 11.97 4.10 19.53
CA LEU A 190 10.72 3.69 18.89
C LEU A 190 10.11 2.53 19.69
N ARG A 191 8.83 2.64 20.04
CA ARG A 191 8.09 1.58 20.73
C ARG A 191 6.92 1.10 19.88
N LEU A 192 6.70 -0.21 19.87
CA LEU A 192 5.53 -0.87 19.32
C LEU A 192 4.71 -1.46 20.48
N ASP A 193 3.46 -1.03 20.62
CA ASP A 193 2.55 -1.42 21.71
C ASP A 193 3.20 -1.33 23.11
N GLY A 194 3.95 -0.24 23.33
CA GLY A 194 4.65 0.04 24.58
C GLY A 194 6.03 -0.66 24.74
N SER A 195 6.37 -1.59 23.86
CA SER A 195 7.66 -2.29 23.88
C SER A 195 8.69 -1.62 22.99
N LEU A 196 9.92 -1.37 23.47
CA LEU A 196 10.99 -0.81 22.65
C LEU A 196 11.35 -1.77 21.51
N VAL A 197 11.41 -1.27 20.28
CA VAL A 197 11.75 -2.06 19.08
C VAL A 197 13.00 -1.54 18.39
N ALA A 198 13.69 -2.45 17.70
CA ALA A 198 14.85 -2.10 16.88
C ALA A 198 14.43 -1.27 15.65
N ARG A 199 15.31 -0.32 15.28
CA ARG A 199 15.11 0.62 14.18
C ARG A 199 16.45 1.04 13.60
N THR A 200 16.46 1.42 12.33
CA THR A 200 17.55 2.18 11.74
C THR A 200 17.19 3.66 11.73
N VAL A 201 18.20 4.52 11.81
CA VAL A 201 18.04 5.97 11.75
C VAL A 201 19.02 6.49 10.71
N GLU A 202 18.48 7.12 9.67
CA GLU A 202 19.26 7.76 8.62
C GLU A 202 19.13 9.28 8.75
N LEU A 203 20.26 9.96 8.83
CA LEU A 203 20.34 11.41 8.79
C LEU A 203 20.61 11.86 7.35
N SER A 204 19.83 12.80 6.84
CA SER A 204 20.08 13.42 5.54
C SER A 204 21.48 14.06 5.48
N VAL A 205 22.02 14.23 4.26
CA VAL A 205 23.31 14.91 4.04
C VAL A 205 23.34 16.31 4.67
N THR A 206 22.22 17.03 4.69
CA THR A 206 22.09 18.35 5.32
C THR A 206 21.95 18.32 6.83
N GLY A 207 21.86 17.15 7.46
CA GLY A 207 21.67 16.98 8.90
C GLY A 207 20.28 17.36 9.45
N THR A 208 19.34 17.75 8.59
CA THR A 208 18.05 18.32 9.03
C THR A 208 16.88 17.34 8.97
N VAL A 209 17.03 16.18 8.32
CA VAL A 209 15.96 15.18 8.20
C VAL A 209 16.42 13.85 8.76
N LEU A 210 15.69 13.33 9.76
CA LEU A 210 15.79 11.97 10.23
C LEU A 210 14.76 11.09 9.51
N THR A 211 15.20 9.94 9.03
CA THR A 211 14.33 8.86 8.56
C THR A 211 14.51 7.67 9.49
N ILE A 212 13.44 7.29 10.19
CA ILE A 212 13.43 6.18 11.14
C ILE A 212 12.69 5.01 10.49
N THR A 213 13.32 3.85 10.43
CA THR A 213 12.74 2.64 9.84
C THR A 213 12.73 1.53 10.88
N PRO A 214 11.56 1.01 11.29
CA PRO A 214 11.50 -0.18 12.14
C PRO A 214 12.17 -1.36 11.42
N THR A 215 12.95 -2.18 12.12
CA THR A 215 13.55 -3.37 11.48
C THR A 215 12.53 -4.47 11.20
N ALA A 216 11.34 -4.38 11.81
CA ALA A 216 10.18 -5.21 11.53
C ALA A 216 8.90 -4.35 11.65
N PRO A 217 7.92 -4.49 10.75
CA PRO A 217 6.70 -3.67 10.74
C PRO A 217 5.72 -4.00 11.88
N GLY A 218 5.87 -5.15 12.55
CA GLY A 218 4.97 -5.64 13.59
C GLY A 218 3.65 -6.24 13.05
N PRO A 219 2.90 -6.96 13.90
CA PRO A 219 1.57 -7.46 13.55
C PRO A 219 0.58 -6.29 13.44
N LEU A 220 -0.47 -6.45 12.64
CA LEU A 220 -1.52 -5.44 12.52
C LEU A 220 -2.78 -5.85 13.28
N PRO A 221 -3.56 -4.87 13.80
CA PRO A 221 -3.18 -3.47 13.97
C PRO A 221 -2.15 -3.30 15.12
N HIS A 222 -1.45 -2.16 15.17
CA HIS A 222 -0.55 -1.82 16.28
C HIS A 222 -0.47 -0.31 16.51
N HIS A 223 0.12 0.07 17.64
CA HIS A 223 0.47 1.45 17.96
C HIS A 223 1.99 1.64 17.98
N PHE A 224 2.45 2.70 17.33
CA PHE A 224 3.82 3.17 17.48
C PHE A 224 3.88 4.41 18.37
N GLU A 225 4.99 4.55 19.08
CA GLU A 225 5.40 5.76 19.81
C GLU A 225 6.86 6.05 19.46
N LEU A 226 7.17 7.26 18.97
CA LEU A 226 8.53 7.75 18.81
C LEU A 226 8.82 8.76 19.91
N ALA A 227 10.00 8.65 20.53
CA ALA A 227 10.52 9.62 21.48
C ALA A 227 11.97 9.98 21.14
N LEU A 228 12.22 11.26 20.84
CA LEU A 228 13.56 11.83 20.70
C LEU A 228 13.98 12.48 22.03
N SER A 229 15.24 12.32 22.41
CA SER A 229 15.74 12.90 23.67
C SER A 229 16.58 14.16 23.45
N ASN A 230 16.76 14.93 24.52
CA ASN A 230 17.64 16.10 24.55
C ASN A 230 19.14 15.73 24.51
N ALA A 231 19.49 14.44 24.41
CA ALA A 231 20.86 14.00 24.13
C ALA A 231 21.24 14.20 22.66
N LEU A 232 20.26 14.40 21.76
CA LEU A 232 20.51 14.91 20.43
C LEU A 232 20.94 16.37 20.52
N THR A 233 22.03 16.72 19.84
CA THR A 233 22.49 18.11 19.76
C THR A 233 22.81 18.50 18.33
N ASP A 234 22.88 19.80 18.07
CA ASP A 234 23.55 20.35 16.90
C ASP A 234 25.09 20.28 17.03
N ALA A 235 25.80 20.89 16.08
CA ALA A 235 27.26 20.98 16.08
C ALA A 235 27.85 21.89 17.19
N ALA A 236 27.07 22.82 17.73
CA ALA A 236 27.46 23.70 18.84
C ALA A 236 27.25 23.06 20.23
N GLY A 237 26.51 21.95 20.28
CA GLY A 237 26.12 21.27 21.52
C GLY A 237 24.84 21.82 22.16
N ASN A 238 23.97 22.49 21.40
CA ASN A 238 22.63 22.83 21.90
C ASN A 238 21.76 21.57 21.87
N PRO A 239 21.14 21.19 23.01
CA PRO A 239 20.27 20.03 23.07
C PRO A 239 18.96 20.28 22.32
N LEU A 240 18.43 19.26 21.66
CA LEU A 240 17.11 19.29 21.01
C LEU A 240 16.03 19.80 21.95
N ASP A 241 15.19 20.71 21.46
CA ASP A 241 13.94 21.10 22.13
C ASP A 241 12.96 19.93 22.13
N THR A 242 12.73 19.35 23.31
CA THR A 242 11.90 18.14 23.46
C THR A 242 10.41 18.40 23.60
N THR A 243 9.94 19.65 23.46
CA THR A 243 8.53 20.00 23.66
C THR A 243 7.58 19.19 22.79
N GLU A 244 8.00 18.83 21.56
CA GLU A 244 7.21 18.02 20.62
C GLU A 244 7.91 16.73 20.20
N ALA A 245 8.90 16.29 20.97
CA ALA A 245 9.80 15.19 20.61
C ALA A 245 9.23 13.79 20.88
N SER A 246 8.06 13.69 21.52
CA SER A 246 7.36 12.42 21.71
C SER A 246 5.94 12.47 21.14
N TRP A 247 5.57 11.47 20.34
CA TRP A 247 4.22 11.29 19.84
C TRP A 247 3.96 9.84 19.44
N SER A 248 2.68 9.50 19.30
CA SER A 248 2.22 8.19 18.88
C SER A 248 1.25 8.27 17.70
N TRP A 249 1.09 7.14 17.01
CA TRP A 249 0.12 6.94 15.95
C TRP A 249 -0.36 5.48 15.93
N HIS A 250 -1.51 5.24 15.30
CA HIS A 250 -2.10 3.93 15.10
C HIS A 250 -1.97 3.50 13.64
N VAL A 251 -1.57 2.25 13.46
CA VAL A 251 -1.49 1.60 12.16
C VAL A 251 -2.59 0.52 12.11
N PRO A 252 -3.74 0.80 11.46
CA PRO A 252 -4.83 -0.15 11.42
C PRO A 252 -4.51 -1.32 10.47
N ALA A 253 -5.16 -2.47 10.65
CA ALA A 253 -5.04 -3.59 9.70
C ALA A 253 -5.64 -3.25 8.32
N TRP A 254 -6.64 -2.37 8.28
CA TRP A 254 -7.34 -1.99 7.06
C TRP A 254 -7.46 -0.47 6.94
N LEU A 255 -7.10 0.06 5.78
CA LEU A 255 -7.21 1.48 5.44
C LEU A 255 -8.48 1.72 4.64
N SER A 256 -9.24 2.77 5.00
CA SER A 256 -10.37 3.21 4.20
C SER A 256 -9.89 3.75 2.86
N VAL A 257 -10.56 3.36 1.78
CA VAL A 257 -10.32 3.89 0.43
C VAL A 257 -11.45 4.84 0.08
N GLY A 258 -11.23 6.13 0.34
CA GLY A 258 -12.24 7.18 0.24
C GLY A 258 -12.75 7.61 1.61
N PRO A 259 -13.95 8.20 1.70
CA PRO A 259 -14.49 8.69 2.97
C PRO A 259 -14.83 7.52 3.91
N SER A 260 -14.36 7.61 5.17
CA SER A 260 -14.69 6.63 6.22
C SER A 260 -16.19 6.51 6.49
N SER A 261 -16.93 7.61 6.28
CA SER A 261 -18.39 7.61 6.43
C SER A 261 -19.13 6.81 5.34
N GLY A 262 -18.45 6.39 4.26
CA GLY A 262 -19.03 5.67 3.14
C GLY A 262 -19.08 6.50 1.85
N VAL A 263 -19.01 5.81 0.71
CA VAL A 263 -18.93 6.38 -0.64
C VAL A 263 -20.31 6.77 -1.18
N SER A 264 -21.35 6.01 -0.84
CA SER A 264 -22.72 6.28 -1.30
C SER A 264 -23.41 7.37 -0.47
N ALA A 265 -24.43 8.00 -1.05
CA ALA A 265 -25.22 9.03 -0.36
C ALA A 265 -26.11 8.43 0.74
N ALA A 266 -26.16 9.07 1.92
CA ALA A 266 -26.86 8.55 3.10
C ALA A 266 -28.38 8.34 2.91
N ASN A 267 -29.02 9.10 2.01
CA ASN A 267 -30.47 9.06 1.82
C ASN A 267 -30.93 8.18 0.63
N GLN A 268 -30.00 7.47 -0.01
CA GLN A 268 -30.29 6.62 -1.16
C GLN A 268 -30.16 5.14 -0.80
N VAL A 269 -30.87 4.27 -1.53
CA VAL A 269 -30.61 2.83 -1.50
C VAL A 269 -29.25 2.63 -2.14
N ALA A 270 -28.33 1.97 -1.41
CA ALA A 270 -27.04 1.58 -1.93
C ALA A 270 -26.70 0.21 -1.33
N VAL A 271 -26.94 -0.84 -2.10
CA VAL A 271 -26.82 -2.22 -1.62
C VAL A 271 -26.09 -3.13 -2.60
N SER A 272 -25.66 -4.29 -2.13
CA SER A 272 -24.99 -5.32 -2.93
C SER A 272 -23.78 -4.80 -3.72
N PRO A 273 -22.77 -4.21 -3.03
CA PRO A 273 -21.62 -3.65 -3.71
C PRO A 273 -20.77 -4.73 -4.39
N ARG A 274 -20.20 -4.39 -5.54
CA ARG A 274 -19.21 -5.17 -6.28
C ARG A 274 -17.97 -4.33 -6.51
N LEU A 275 -16.83 -4.85 -6.12
CA LEU A 275 -15.53 -4.26 -6.37
C LEU A 275 -14.84 -5.04 -7.48
N ARG A 276 -14.21 -4.32 -8.43
CA ARG A 276 -13.34 -4.91 -9.43
C ARG A 276 -12.02 -4.14 -9.52
N LEU A 277 -10.93 -4.85 -9.32
CA LEU A 277 -9.58 -4.30 -9.39
C LEU A 277 -8.92 -4.77 -10.69
N GLY A 278 -8.85 -3.89 -11.68
CA GLY A 278 -8.18 -4.18 -12.95
C GLY A 278 -6.69 -3.82 -12.87
N SER A 279 -5.81 -4.66 -13.44
CA SER A 279 -4.37 -4.37 -13.51
C SER A 279 -4.01 -3.16 -14.39
N LYS A 280 -4.96 -2.71 -15.23
CA LYS A 280 -4.82 -1.59 -16.16
C LYS A 280 -5.95 -0.56 -16.01
N THR A 281 -6.73 -0.65 -14.95
CA THR A 281 -7.78 0.32 -14.66
C THR A 281 -7.64 0.82 -13.26
N ASP A 282 -8.16 2.01 -13.05
CA ASP A 282 -8.55 2.41 -11.72
C ASP A 282 -9.49 1.36 -11.10
N PRO A 283 -9.43 1.16 -9.77
CA PRO A 283 -10.44 0.39 -9.05
C PRO A 283 -11.85 0.84 -9.40
N LEU A 284 -12.72 -0.12 -9.68
CA LEU A 284 -14.13 0.13 -9.99
C LEU A 284 -15.01 -0.41 -8.88
N LEU A 285 -16.06 0.34 -8.55
CA LEU A 285 -17.05 0.00 -7.55
C LEU A 285 -18.43 0.15 -8.18
N ALA A 286 -19.28 -0.84 -8.05
CA ALA A 286 -20.67 -0.76 -8.47
C ALA A 286 -21.61 -1.17 -7.33
N TRP A 287 -22.81 -0.61 -7.28
CA TRP A 287 -23.84 -1.04 -6.33
C TRP A 287 -25.23 -0.86 -6.91
N GLN A 288 -26.16 -1.63 -6.36
CA GLN A 288 -27.57 -1.50 -6.65
C GLN A 288 -28.15 -0.27 -5.94
N THR A 289 -28.85 0.56 -6.71
CA THR A 289 -29.69 1.66 -6.22
C THR A 289 -31.16 1.26 -6.27
N LYS A 290 -32.08 2.17 -5.93
CA LYS A 290 -33.51 1.88 -5.97
C LYS A 290 -33.99 1.47 -7.37
N THR A 291 -33.44 2.08 -8.42
CA THR A 291 -33.97 2.02 -9.80
C THR A 291 -32.91 1.63 -10.83
N GLY A 292 -31.71 1.21 -10.41
CA GLY A 292 -30.62 0.90 -11.33
C GLY A 292 -29.29 0.67 -10.63
N ILE A 293 -28.19 0.70 -11.39
CA ILE A 293 -26.83 0.43 -10.92
C ILE A 293 -25.99 1.71 -10.99
N GLU A 294 -25.37 2.10 -9.88
CA GLU A 294 -24.36 3.14 -9.90
C GLU A 294 -22.98 2.50 -10.04
N VAL A 295 -22.12 3.08 -10.90
CA VAL A 295 -20.74 2.65 -11.09
C VAL A 295 -19.81 3.83 -10.85
N ARG A 296 -18.76 3.62 -10.06
CA ARG A 296 -17.73 4.59 -9.75
C ARG A 296 -16.34 4.05 -10.01
N ARG A 297 -15.41 4.98 -10.24
CA ARG A 297 -13.97 4.70 -10.38
C ARG A 297 -13.18 5.47 -9.32
N TRP A 298 -12.11 4.88 -8.83
CA TRP A 298 -11.20 5.52 -7.87
C TRP A 298 -10.14 6.35 -8.58
N ARG A 299 -9.94 7.62 -8.22
CA ARG A 299 -8.92 8.50 -8.81
C ARG A 299 -7.74 8.81 -7.90
N GLY A 300 -7.47 7.95 -6.92
CA GLY A 300 -6.38 8.14 -5.96
C GLY A 300 -6.78 8.91 -4.70
N ASN A 301 -7.79 9.78 -4.78
CA ASN A 301 -8.32 10.52 -3.62
C ASN A 301 -9.85 10.48 -3.50
N THR A 302 -10.58 10.18 -4.58
CA THR A 302 -12.05 10.19 -4.59
C THR A 302 -12.63 9.13 -5.52
N TRP A 303 -13.86 8.71 -5.22
CA TRP A 303 -14.68 7.86 -6.06
C TRP A 303 -15.56 8.73 -6.97
N GLU A 304 -15.18 8.81 -8.25
CA GLU A 304 -15.93 9.54 -9.27
C GLU A 304 -16.99 8.65 -9.92
N ALA A 305 -18.16 9.22 -10.21
CA ALA A 305 -19.17 8.55 -11.01
C ALA A 305 -18.64 8.26 -12.42
N LEU A 306 -18.84 7.01 -12.89
CA LEU A 306 -18.53 6.58 -14.23
C LEU A 306 -19.81 6.65 -15.07
N GLY A 307 -20.18 7.86 -15.49
CA GLY A 307 -21.47 8.13 -16.13
C GLY A 307 -22.63 8.29 -15.14
N GLY A 308 -23.86 8.16 -15.62
CA GLY A 308 -25.06 8.17 -14.78
C GLY A 308 -25.44 6.77 -14.26
N VAL A 309 -26.49 6.70 -13.45
CA VAL A 309 -27.09 5.44 -13.01
C VAL A 309 -27.55 4.64 -14.22
N LEU A 310 -27.15 3.37 -14.29
CA LEU A 310 -27.52 2.45 -15.34
C LEU A 310 -28.89 1.84 -15.04
N GLY A 311 -29.83 1.96 -15.96
CA GLY A 311 -31.10 1.25 -15.91
C GLY A 311 -31.90 1.44 -17.20
N HIS A 312 -32.87 0.58 -17.48
CA HIS A 312 -33.76 0.70 -18.64
C HIS A 312 -34.68 1.92 -18.50
N GLU A 313 -35.25 2.10 -17.31
CA GLU A 313 -36.03 3.27 -16.92
C GLU A 313 -35.61 3.72 -15.53
N ALA A 314 -34.52 4.50 -15.44
CA ALA A 314 -33.88 4.90 -14.18
C ALA A 314 -34.79 5.63 -13.14
N ASN A 315 -36.07 5.86 -13.46
CA ASN A 315 -37.07 6.51 -12.62
C ASN A 315 -38.37 5.70 -12.44
N ASP A 316 -38.51 4.53 -13.05
CA ASP A 316 -39.66 3.67 -12.83
C ASP A 316 -39.46 2.86 -11.53
N VAL A 317 -40.28 3.16 -10.53
CA VAL A 317 -40.21 2.53 -9.19
C VAL A 317 -40.83 1.14 -9.15
N THR A 318 -41.46 0.71 -10.25
CA THR A 318 -42.01 -0.65 -10.43
C THR A 318 -40.99 -1.63 -11.01
N ILE A 319 -39.80 -1.13 -11.40
CA ILE A 319 -38.72 -1.93 -11.93
C ILE A 319 -37.64 -2.12 -10.87
N PHE A 320 -37.32 -3.38 -10.56
CA PHE A 320 -36.32 -3.75 -9.56
C PHE A 320 -35.06 -4.29 -10.25
N ALA A 321 -33.92 -3.63 -10.02
CA ALA A 321 -32.62 -4.12 -10.45
C ALA A 321 -32.09 -5.23 -9.52
N SER A 322 -31.43 -6.24 -10.07
CA SER A 322 -30.68 -7.23 -9.31
C SER A 322 -29.34 -6.65 -8.81
N PRO A 323 -28.65 -7.34 -7.88
CA PRO A 323 -27.24 -7.09 -7.65
C PRO A 323 -26.44 -7.05 -8.98
N PRO A 324 -25.52 -6.09 -9.16
CA PRO A 324 -24.74 -6.02 -10.38
C PRO A 324 -23.64 -7.10 -10.39
N THR A 325 -23.07 -7.32 -11.57
CA THR A 325 -21.70 -7.83 -11.72
C THR A 325 -20.84 -6.79 -12.42
N LEU A 326 -19.54 -6.83 -12.15
CA LEU A 326 -18.58 -5.86 -12.65
C LEU A 326 -17.34 -6.59 -13.15
N GLN A 327 -16.97 -6.36 -14.41
CA GLN A 327 -15.80 -6.95 -15.04
C GLN A 327 -14.99 -5.89 -15.76
N VAL A 328 -13.71 -6.20 -15.97
CA VAL A 328 -12.77 -5.35 -16.71
C VAL A 328 -12.10 -6.23 -17.75
N ASP A 329 -12.14 -5.81 -19.01
CA ASP A 329 -11.47 -6.56 -20.08
C ASP A 329 -9.94 -6.33 -20.09
N ALA A 330 -9.22 -7.06 -20.93
CA ALA A 330 -7.75 -6.98 -21.03
C ALA A 330 -7.20 -5.59 -21.44
N ASN A 331 -8.04 -4.70 -21.97
CA ASN A 331 -7.69 -3.32 -22.30
C ASN A 331 -8.00 -2.33 -21.17
N GLY A 332 -8.64 -2.81 -20.11
CA GLY A 332 -9.12 -1.96 -19.05
C GLY A 332 -10.50 -1.36 -19.34
N THR A 333 -11.32 -1.98 -20.18
CA THR A 333 -12.69 -1.51 -20.45
C THR A 333 -13.66 -2.04 -19.39
N PRO A 334 -14.33 -1.16 -18.63
CA PRO A 334 -15.37 -1.56 -17.67
C PRO A 334 -16.58 -2.19 -18.36
N HIS A 335 -17.09 -3.27 -17.78
CA HIS A 335 -18.33 -3.95 -18.16
C HIS A 335 -19.20 -4.17 -16.92
N ALA A 336 -20.49 -3.88 -17.01
CA ALA A 336 -21.45 -4.09 -15.94
C ALA A 336 -22.69 -4.83 -16.45
N SER A 337 -23.17 -5.81 -15.69
CA SER A 337 -24.45 -6.48 -15.96
C SER A 337 -25.36 -6.51 -14.74
N TRP A 338 -26.66 -6.56 -15.00
CA TRP A 338 -27.71 -6.70 -14.00
C TRP A 338 -28.97 -7.24 -14.70
N ALA A 339 -29.90 -7.79 -13.92
CA ALA A 339 -31.26 -8.05 -14.36
C ALA A 339 -32.18 -6.93 -13.87
N GLU A 340 -33.21 -6.60 -14.63
CA GLU A 340 -34.32 -5.75 -14.18
C GLU A 340 -35.62 -6.52 -14.31
N THR A 341 -36.42 -6.50 -13.26
CA THR A 341 -37.71 -7.19 -13.24
C THR A 341 -38.84 -6.19 -13.11
N ASP A 342 -39.85 -6.31 -13.97
CA ASP A 342 -41.09 -5.53 -13.89
C ASP A 342 -42.09 -6.12 -12.88
N ASP A 343 -43.18 -5.39 -12.62
CA ASP A 343 -44.27 -5.84 -11.74
C ASP A 343 -44.92 -7.17 -12.19
N ASN A 344 -44.77 -7.56 -13.46
CA ASN A 344 -45.27 -8.82 -14.00
C ASN A 344 -44.28 -9.98 -13.83
N SER A 345 -43.18 -9.77 -13.09
CA SER A 345 -42.10 -10.73 -12.89
C SER A 345 -41.36 -11.13 -14.17
N ALA A 346 -41.47 -10.34 -15.24
CA ALA A 346 -40.64 -10.50 -16.42
C ALA A 346 -39.29 -9.82 -16.18
N ALA A 347 -38.22 -10.60 -16.06
CA ALA A 347 -36.88 -10.06 -15.96
C ALA A 347 -36.20 -9.95 -17.32
N SER A 348 -35.49 -8.84 -17.50
CA SER A 348 -34.57 -8.62 -18.61
C SER A 348 -33.14 -8.45 -18.14
N VAL A 349 -32.19 -9.09 -18.82
CA VAL A 349 -30.77 -8.99 -18.46
C VAL A 349 -30.06 -8.00 -19.36
N PHE A 350 -29.35 -7.06 -18.75
CA PHE A 350 -28.59 -6.02 -19.41
C PHE A 350 -27.09 -6.27 -19.25
N LEU A 351 -26.33 -5.94 -20.29
CA LEU A 351 -24.87 -5.91 -20.25
C LEU A 351 -24.39 -4.67 -21.01
N LYS A 352 -23.73 -3.77 -20.29
CA LYS A 352 -23.15 -2.56 -20.86
C LYS A 352 -21.63 -2.54 -20.68
N ARG A 353 -20.95 -1.86 -21.60
CA ARG A 353 -19.51 -1.53 -21.52
C ARG A 353 -19.29 -0.02 -21.58
N TRP A 354 -18.25 0.46 -20.90
CA TRP A 354 -17.88 1.86 -20.92
C TRP A 354 -16.89 2.15 -22.05
N ILE A 355 -17.35 2.85 -23.10
CA ILE A 355 -16.54 3.24 -24.26
C ILE A 355 -16.89 4.65 -24.71
N ASP A 356 -15.91 5.38 -25.26
CA ASP A 356 -16.10 6.74 -25.81
C ASP A 356 -16.81 7.72 -24.85
N GLY A 357 -16.54 7.59 -23.55
CA GLY A 357 -17.11 8.44 -22.51
C GLY A 357 -18.56 8.12 -22.11
N GLY A 358 -19.08 6.94 -22.47
CA GLY A 358 -20.43 6.52 -22.08
C GLY A 358 -20.64 5.01 -22.03
N TRP A 359 -21.74 4.59 -21.39
CA TRP A 359 -22.15 3.19 -21.36
C TRP A 359 -22.90 2.80 -22.64
N ARG A 360 -22.48 1.70 -23.27
CA ARG A 360 -23.07 1.16 -24.51
C ARG A 360 -23.45 -0.30 -24.29
N ASP A 361 -24.58 -0.72 -24.86
CA ASP A 361 -24.98 -2.13 -24.83
C ASP A 361 -23.97 -3.00 -25.58
N VAL A 362 -23.62 -4.13 -24.98
CA VAL A 362 -22.75 -5.14 -25.59
C VAL A 362 -23.57 -6.14 -26.41
N ALA A 363 -24.79 -6.41 -25.95
CA ALA A 363 -25.77 -7.25 -26.61
C ALA A 363 -27.18 -6.75 -26.28
N GLN A 364 -28.16 -7.13 -27.10
CA GLN A 364 -29.57 -6.82 -26.84
C GLN A 364 -30.02 -7.45 -25.50
N PRO A 365 -30.85 -6.76 -24.70
CA PRO A 365 -31.40 -7.32 -23.48
C PRO A 365 -32.17 -8.62 -23.76
N THR A 366 -31.99 -9.63 -22.92
CA THR A 366 -32.77 -10.88 -23.04
C THR A 366 -34.10 -10.69 -22.33
N SER A 367 -35.25 -11.10 -22.90
CA SER A 367 -36.56 -11.02 -22.24
C SER A 367 -37.04 -12.38 -21.73
N GLY A 368 -37.81 -12.39 -20.62
CA GLY A 368 -38.70 -13.50 -20.25
C GLY A 368 -38.23 -14.44 -19.12
N TRP A 369 -37.41 -13.98 -18.18
CA TRP A 369 -36.78 -14.88 -17.19
C TRP A 369 -36.92 -14.37 -15.74
N GLY A 370 -36.60 -15.20 -14.76
CA GLY A 370 -36.80 -14.89 -13.33
C GLY A 370 -35.73 -14.00 -12.70
N TRP A 371 -35.94 -13.68 -11.43
CA TRP A 371 -35.23 -12.70 -10.56
C TRP A 371 -33.72 -12.91 -10.30
N ASN A 372 -33.05 -13.87 -10.95
CA ASN A 372 -31.68 -14.24 -10.56
C ASN A 372 -30.63 -13.33 -11.21
N ALA A 373 -29.71 -12.81 -10.40
CA ALA A 373 -28.56 -12.06 -10.89
C ALA A 373 -27.72 -12.93 -11.84
N PRO A 374 -27.37 -12.46 -13.04
CA PRO A 374 -26.51 -13.20 -13.95
C PRO A 374 -25.08 -13.23 -13.41
N GLU A 375 -24.38 -14.36 -13.56
CA GLU A 375 -22.93 -14.43 -13.38
C GLU A 375 -22.24 -14.14 -14.71
N LEU A 376 -21.31 -13.18 -14.72
CA LEU A 376 -20.64 -12.71 -15.93
C LEU A 376 -19.13 -12.92 -15.84
N GLN A 377 -18.54 -13.46 -16.90
CA GLN A 377 -17.09 -13.50 -17.10
C GLN A 377 -16.73 -13.06 -18.52
N LEU A 378 -15.55 -12.46 -18.70
CA LEU A 378 -15.05 -12.04 -20.00
C LEU A 378 -13.92 -12.98 -20.43
N ASP A 379 -14.03 -13.55 -21.62
CA ASP A 379 -12.94 -14.35 -22.19
C ASP A 379 -11.78 -13.47 -22.69
N SER A 380 -10.66 -14.11 -23.07
CA SER A 380 -9.47 -13.43 -23.59
C SER A 380 -9.74 -12.61 -24.86
N GLY A 381 -10.76 -12.99 -25.63
CA GLY A 381 -11.26 -12.29 -26.81
C GLY A 381 -12.22 -11.13 -26.50
N ARG A 382 -12.47 -10.83 -25.23
CA ARG A 382 -13.43 -9.81 -24.74
C ARG A 382 -14.89 -10.15 -25.05
N LEU A 383 -15.19 -11.41 -25.35
CA LEU A 383 -16.57 -11.87 -25.50
C LEU A 383 -17.12 -12.29 -24.13
N PRO A 384 -18.28 -11.77 -23.73
CA PRO A 384 -18.88 -12.08 -22.45
C PRO A 384 -19.54 -13.46 -22.46
N TRP A 385 -19.28 -14.21 -21.39
CA TRP A 385 -20.00 -15.39 -20.96
C TRP A 385 -20.97 -15.02 -19.86
N MET A 386 -22.18 -15.58 -19.92
CA MET A 386 -23.22 -15.39 -18.92
C MET A 386 -23.80 -16.72 -18.48
N ALA A 387 -23.76 -16.99 -17.17
CA ALA A 387 -24.50 -18.07 -16.55
C ALA A 387 -25.70 -17.50 -15.79
N ILE A 388 -26.88 -18.09 -15.97
CA ILE A 388 -28.11 -17.61 -15.34
C ILE A 388 -29.06 -18.77 -15.03
N VAL A 389 -29.76 -18.68 -13.89
CA VAL A 389 -30.89 -19.56 -13.58
C VAL A 389 -32.17 -18.97 -14.18
N THR A 390 -32.70 -19.62 -15.20
CA THR A 390 -33.91 -19.23 -15.92
C THR A 390 -35.10 -20.05 -15.50
N VAL A 391 -36.29 -19.44 -15.40
CA VAL A 391 -37.57 -20.16 -15.22
C VAL A 391 -38.25 -20.27 -16.58
N GLU A 392 -38.55 -21.49 -17.04
CA GLU A 392 -39.27 -21.67 -18.30
C GLU A 392 -40.75 -21.26 -18.15
N LEU A 393 -41.18 -20.34 -19.02
CA LEU A 393 -42.55 -19.81 -19.04
C LEU A 393 -43.57 -20.93 -19.21
N GLY A 394 -44.57 -20.98 -18.32
CA GLY A 394 -45.70 -21.91 -18.39
C GLY A 394 -45.48 -23.30 -17.76
N GLN A 395 -44.28 -23.63 -17.29
CA GLN A 395 -43.95 -24.95 -16.69
C GLN A 395 -43.39 -24.86 -15.26
N GLY A 396 -42.94 -23.68 -14.81
CA GLY A 396 -42.38 -23.49 -13.46
C GLY A 396 -41.06 -24.24 -13.21
N THR A 397 -40.40 -24.72 -14.28
CA THR A 397 -39.12 -25.43 -14.21
C THR A 397 -37.97 -24.42 -14.29
N SER A 398 -37.05 -24.47 -13.33
CA SER A 398 -35.86 -23.62 -13.30
C SER A 398 -34.67 -24.38 -13.88
N SER A 399 -33.86 -23.75 -14.72
CA SER A 399 -32.67 -24.36 -15.32
C SER A 399 -31.47 -23.42 -15.35
N ILE A 400 -30.26 -23.97 -15.22
CA ILE A 400 -29.02 -23.23 -15.45
C ILE A 400 -28.74 -23.20 -16.96
N ARG A 401 -28.64 -22.00 -17.52
CA ARG A 401 -28.28 -21.75 -18.92
C ARG A 401 -26.95 -21.00 -18.99
N LEU A 402 -26.09 -21.44 -19.91
CA LEU A 402 -24.86 -20.75 -20.27
C LEU A 402 -25.06 -20.07 -21.63
N ARG A 403 -24.69 -18.80 -21.73
CA ARG A 403 -24.77 -18.01 -22.95
C ARG A 403 -23.45 -17.33 -23.26
N LYS A 404 -23.17 -17.14 -24.55
CA LYS A 404 -22.03 -16.34 -25.04
C LYS A 404 -22.53 -15.26 -25.97
N ALA A 405 -22.07 -14.02 -25.80
CA ALA A 405 -22.43 -12.96 -26.72
C ALA A 405 -21.58 -13.00 -28.00
N ASN A 406 -22.19 -12.65 -29.13
CA ASN A 406 -21.55 -12.58 -30.44
C ASN A 406 -21.43 -11.12 -30.96
N GLY A 407 -21.38 -10.14 -30.06
CA GLY A 407 -21.26 -8.71 -30.39
C GLY A 407 -22.57 -7.97 -30.66
N SER A 408 -23.71 -8.68 -30.69
CA SER A 408 -25.04 -8.03 -30.70
C SER A 408 -26.14 -8.87 -30.04
N GLN A 409 -25.97 -10.19 -29.96
CA GLN A 409 -26.96 -11.12 -29.41
C GLN A 409 -26.31 -12.10 -28.43
N TRP A 410 -27.15 -12.71 -27.60
CA TRP A 410 -26.79 -13.83 -26.73
C TRP A 410 -27.18 -15.15 -27.37
N ASN A 411 -26.25 -16.10 -27.42
CA ASN A 411 -26.54 -17.46 -27.89
C ASN A 411 -26.38 -18.45 -26.74
N ASP A 412 -27.33 -19.39 -26.61
CA ASP A 412 -27.19 -20.52 -25.71
C ASP A 412 -26.00 -21.39 -26.14
N VAL A 413 -25.20 -21.83 -25.16
CA VAL A 413 -24.05 -22.68 -25.36
C VAL A 413 -24.36 -24.06 -24.78
N GLY A 414 -24.61 -25.00 -25.68
CA GLY A 414 -24.99 -26.36 -25.31
C GLY A 414 -26.40 -26.46 -24.70
N PRO A 415 -26.77 -27.65 -24.19
CA PRO A 415 -28.01 -27.82 -23.45
C PRO A 415 -27.94 -27.15 -22.07
N ALA A 416 -29.10 -27.04 -21.41
CA ALA A 416 -29.16 -26.66 -20.00
C ALA A 416 -28.19 -27.53 -19.17
N LEU A 417 -27.39 -26.89 -18.32
CA LEU A 417 -26.45 -27.59 -17.44
C LEU A 417 -27.22 -28.44 -16.41
N ARG A 418 -28.28 -27.86 -15.84
CA ARG A 418 -29.13 -28.50 -14.84
C ARG A 418 -30.54 -27.93 -14.89
N SER A 419 -31.55 -28.74 -14.61
CA SER A 419 -32.95 -28.32 -14.51
C SER A 419 -33.61 -28.93 -13.28
N THR A 420 -34.55 -28.21 -12.66
CA THR A 420 -35.38 -28.74 -11.57
C THR A 420 -36.21 -29.92 -12.06
N SER A 421 -36.66 -30.75 -11.13
CA SER A 421 -37.40 -31.97 -11.43
C SER A 421 -38.47 -32.24 -10.37
N ALA A 422 -39.13 -33.40 -10.42
CA ALA A 422 -40.07 -33.79 -9.37
C ALA A 422 -39.41 -33.86 -7.98
N ALA A 423 -38.14 -34.31 -7.92
CA ALA A 423 -37.37 -34.47 -6.68
C ALA A 423 -36.48 -33.26 -6.36
N LEU A 424 -36.04 -32.50 -7.37
CA LEU A 424 -35.16 -31.33 -7.20
C LEU A 424 -36.01 -30.05 -7.16
N ALA A 425 -36.12 -29.42 -5.99
CA ALA A 425 -36.98 -28.26 -5.78
C ALA A 425 -36.40 -26.98 -6.41
N SER A 426 -35.12 -26.70 -6.18
CA SER A 426 -34.51 -25.48 -6.70
C SER A 426 -33.00 -25.60 -6.93
N ILE A 427 -32.51 -24.63 -7.71
CA ILE A 427 -31.10 -24.47 -8.08
C ILE A 427 -30.76 -23.00 -7.86
N ARG A 428 -29.69 -22.70 -7.10
CA ARG A 428 -29.36 -21.36 -6.62
C ARG A 428 -27.86 -21.10 -6.58
N ASN A 429 -27.48 -19.87 -6.24
CA ASN A 429 -26.12 -19.47 -5.88
C ASN A 429 -25.06 -19.86 -6.92
N LEU A 430 -25.28 -19.37 -8.15
CA LEU A 430 -24.30 -19.53 -9.21
C LEU A 430 -23.01 -18.80 -8.85
N SER A 431 -21.88 -19.44 -9.11
CA SER A 431 -20.58 -18.78 -9.15
C SER A 431 -19.84 -19.29 -10.38
N MET A 432 -19.32 -18.37 -11.21
CA MET A 432 -18.67 -18.71 -12.46
C MET A 432 -17.26 -18.13 -12.52
N SER A 433 -16.33 -18.91 -13.04
CA SER A 433 -14.98 -18.48 -13.41
C SER A 433 -14.59 -19.10 -14.75
N LEU A 434 -13.44 -18.71 -15.32
CA LEU A 434 -12.97 -19.22 -16.61
C LEU A 434 -11.63 -19.96 -16.45
N ASP A 435 -11.61 -21.22 -16.91
CA ASP A 435 -10.38 -21.98 -17.15
C ASP A 435 -9.93 -21.69 -18.60
N GLY A 436 -8.95 -20.81 -18.76
CA GLY A 436 -8.69 -20.16 -20.04
C GLY A 436 -9.91 -19.36 -20.50
N ASP A 437 -10.52 -19.76 -21.62
CA ASP A 437 -11.75 -19.14 -22.15
C ASP A 437 -13.02 -19.97 -21.86
N MET A 438 -12.89 -21.08 -21.12
CA MET A 438 -13.96 -22.04 -20.89
C MET A 438 -14.60 -21.87 -19.50
N PRO A 439 -15.94 -21.75 -19.41
CA PRO A 439 -16.62 -21.60 -18.13
C PRO A 439 -16.51 -22.81 -17.21
N VAL A 440 -16.23 -22.53 -15.94
CA VAL A 440 -16.42 -23.42 -14.79
C VAL A 440 -17.49 -22.80 -13.92
N ILE A 441 -18.55 -23.55 -13.62
CA ILE A 441 -19.71 -23.09 -12.86
C ILE A 441 -19.87 -23.96 -11.63
N ALA A 442 -20.06 -23.32 -10.48
CA ALA A 442 -20.53 -23.92 -9.24
C ALA A 442 -21.97 -23.48 -8.94
N TRP A 443 -22.76 -24.36 -8.32
CA TRP A 443 -24.14 -24.07 -7.92
C TRP A 443 -24.59 -24.91 -6.73
N THR A 444 -25.66 -24.48 -6.07
CA THR A 444 -26.37 -25.26 -5.05
C THR A 444 -27.63 -25.90 -5.62
N GLU A 445 -27.86 -27.17 -5.28
CA GLU A 445 -29.13 -27.89 -5.50
C GLU A 445 -29.83 -28.17 -4.17
N PHE A 446 -31.16 -27.98 -4.14
CA PHE A 446 -31.99 -28.31 -2.99
C PHE A 446 -33.07 -29.33 -3.35
N ASP A 447 -33.15 -30.39 -2.56
CA ASP A 447 -34.17 -31.42 -2.71
C ASP A 447 -35.52 -30.90 -2.22
N ARG A 448 -36.59 -31.45 -2.84
CA ARG A 448 -37.96 -31.21 -2.41
C ARG A 448 -38.26 -32.07 -1.19
N ASN A 449 -38.74 -31.46 -0.12
CA ASN A 449 -39.23 -32.22 1.02
C ASN A 449 -40.55 -32.91 0.67
N GLY A 450 -40.58 -34.24 0.86
CA GLY A 450 -41.76 -35.07 0.56
C GLY A 450 -42.97 -34.82 1.47
N SER A 451 -42.78 -34.24 2.66
CA SER A 451 -43.87 -33.91 3.60
C SER A 451 -44.42 -32.50 3.41
N ASP A 452 -43.58 -31.53 3.00
CA ASP A 452 -44.01 -30.19 2.62
C ASP A 452 -43.16 -29.67 1.45
N PRO A 453 -43.69 -29.62 0.23
CA PRO A 453 -42.93 -29.23 -0.96
C PRO A 453 -42.52 -27.76 -0.98
N ARG A 454 -42.98 -26.95 -0.01
CA ARG A 454 -42.54 -25.55 0.17
C ARG A 454 -41.22 -25.45 0.94
N ILE A 455 -40.80 -26.55 1.59
CA ILE A 455 -39.56 -26.61 2.37
C ILE A 455 -38.48 -27.30 1.52
N GLU A 456 -37.37 -26.61 1.38
CA GLU A 456 -36.17 -27.11 0.73
C GLU A 456 -35.23 -27.75 1.75
N ILE A 457 -34.65 -28.89 1.37
CA ILE A 457 -33.78 -29.68 2.22
C ILE A 457 -32.57 -30.19 1.43
N ASN A 458 -31.58 -30.71 2.14
CA ASN A 458 -30.42 -31.40 1.58
C ASN A 458 -29.65 -30.57 0.55
N GLY A 459 -29.36 -29.29 0.86
CA GLY A 459 -28.51 -28.45 0.01
C GLY A 459 -27.18 -29.14 -0.35
N ARG A 460 -26.85 -29.23 -1.64
CA ARG A 460 -25.60 -29.83 -2.15
C ARG A 460 -24.93 -28.92 -3.17
N ILE A 461 -23.61 -28.83 -3.09
CA ILE A 461 -22.81 -28.08 -4.06
C ILE A 461 -22.34 -28.99 -5.20
N TYR A 462 -22.38 -28.47 -6.42
CA TYR A 462 -21.85 -29.13 -7.61
C TYR A 462 -20.97 -28.16 -8.40
N VAL A 463 -20.01 -28.70 -9.15
CA VAL A 463 -19.11 -27.93 -10.01
C VAL A 463 -18.95 -28.64 -11.35
N SER A 464 -19.06 -27.91 -12.45
CA SER A 464 -18.87 -28.45 -13.81
C SER A 464 -18.18 -27.45 -14.72
N ARG A 465 -17.40 -27.96 -15.67
CA ARG A 465 -16.80 -27.16 -16.75
C ARG A 465 -17.48 -27.43 -18.08
N TRP A 466 -17.54 -26.41 -18.92
CA TRP A 466 -17.90 -26.56 -20.32
C TRP A 466 -16.67 -26.97 -21.14
N ALA A 467 -16.71 -28.14 -21.78
CA ALA A 467 -15.59 -28.66 -22.56
C ALA A 467 -15.76 -28.46 -24.09
N GLY A 468 -16.74 -27.66 -24.52
CA GLY A 468 -17.05 -27.46 -25.94
C GLY A 468 -17.81 -28.62 -26.58
N SER A 469 -18.26 -28.44 -27.83
CA SER A 469 -18.89 -29.50 -28.60
C SER A 469 -17.81 -30.44 -29.20
N PRO A 470 -18.00 -31.77 -29.20
CA PRO A 470 -19.18 -32.51 -28.73
C PRO A 470 -19.14 -32.91 -27.25
N SER A 471 -18.03 -32.64 -26.54
CA SER A 471 -17.78 -33.10 -25.17
C SER A 471 -18.81 -32.62 -24.14
N GLY A 472 -19.39 -31.44 -24.33
CA GLY A 472 -20.43 -30.88 -23.47
C GLY A 472 -19.94 -30.54 -22.06
N TRP A 473 -20.83 -30.68 -21.08
CA TRP A 473 -20.55 -30.44 -19.67
C TRP A 473 -19.78 -31.61 -19.03
N GLN A 474 -18.78 -31.28 -18.23
CA GLN A 474 -17.98 -32.26 -17.46
C GLN A 474 -17.95 -31.89 -15.99
N SER A 475 -18.36 -32.82 -15.12
CA SER A 475 -18.45 -32.58 -13.68
C SER A 475 -17.13 -32.82 -12.96
N PHE A 476 -16.83 -31.99 -11.97
CA PHE A 476 -15.75 -32.21 -11.02
C PHE A 476 -16.24 -33.13 -9.89
N GLY A 477 -16.27 -34.43 -10.16
CA GLY A 477 -16.79 -35.41 -9.20
C GLY A 477 -18.31 -35.30 -8.99
N GLY A 478 -18.79 -35.72 -7.81
CA GLY A 478 -20.21 -35.71 -7.44
C GLY A 478 -20.58 -34.59 -6.47
N ALA A 479 -21.72 -34.76 -5.80
CA ALA A 479 -22.25 -33.81 -4.81
C ALA A 479 -21.27 -33.53 -3.66
N ILE A 480 -21.12 -32.26 -3.31
CA ILE A 480 -20.19 -31.79 -2.28
C ILE A 480 -20.98 -31.31 -1.05
N ARG A 481 -20.50 -31.76 0.11
CA ARG A 481 -20.93 -31.35 1.46
C ARG A 481 -19.81 -31.60 2.47
N ALA A 482 -19.84 -30.96 3.62
CA ALA A 482 -18.92 -31.18 4.73
C ALA A 482 -19.43 -32.29 5.64
N HIS A 483 -20.73 -32.27 5.97
CA HIS A 483 -21.30 -33.23 6.90
C HIS A 483 -21.91 -34.44 6.16
N PRO A 484 -21.74 -35.68 6.66
CA PRO A 484 -22.28 -36.86 5.98
C PRO A 484 -23.81 -36.94 5.99
N SER A 485 -24.47 -36.29 6.95
CA SER A 485 -25.94 -36.24 7.08
C SER A 485 -26.60 -35.22 6.15
N ASP A 486 -27.91 -35.11 6.28
CA ASP A 486 -28.80 -34.23 5.54
C ASP A 486 -28.81 -32.79 6.09
N THR A 487 -27.64 -32.14 6.02
CA THR A 487 -27.43 -30.69 6.24
C THR A 487 -27.65 -29.90 4.95
N ASN A 488 -27.73 -28.57 5.05
CA ASN A 488 -27.85 -27.68 3.88
C ASN A 488 -26.52 -26.99 3.61
N ALA A 489 -25.81 -27.42 2.57
CA ALA A 489 -24.71 -26.67 1.98
C ALA A 489 -25.26 -25.61 1.02
N ASP A 490 -24.80 -24.36 1.14
CA ASP A 490 -25.30 -23.24 0.36
C ASP A 490 -24.28 -22.12 0.12
N GLU A 491 -24.67 -21.08 -0.62
CA GLU A 491 -23.90 -19.86 -0.87
C GLU A 491 -22.47 -20.11 -1.41
N VAL A 492 -22.36 -21.02 -2.39
CA VAL A 492 -21.05 -21.38 -2.95
C VAL A 492 -20.36 -20.20 -3.63
N ALA A 493 -19.08 -20.02 -3.31
CA ALA A 493 -18.14 -19.17 -4.03
C ALA A 493 -17.07 -20.04 -4.71
N LEU A 494 -16.78 -19.76 -5.98
CA LEU A 494 -15.82 -20.47 -6.80
C LEU A 494 -14.66 -19.55 -7.21
N ALA A 495 -13.44 -20.05 -7.11
CA ALA A 495 -12.26 -19.49 -7.74
C ALA A 495 -11.41 -20.60 -8.37
N LEU A 496 -10.58 -20.27 -9.35
CA LEU A 496 -9.70 -21.23 -10.04
C LEU A 496 -8.25 -20.89 -9.77
N ASP A 497 -7.42 -21.91 -9.50
CA ASP A 497 -5.97 -21.73 -9.44
C ASP A 497 -5.36 -21.51 -10.83
N GLY A 498 -4.07 -21.20 -10.90
CA GLY A 498 -3.37 -20.95 -12.17
C GLY A 498 -3.34 -22.14 -13.15
N ASN A 499 -3.78 -23.33 -12.73
CA ASN A 499 -3.91 -24.52 -13.57
C ASN A 499 -5.37 -24.82 -13.93
N GLY A 500 -6.31 -23.92 -13.63
CA GLY A 500 -7.74 -24.11 -13.89
C GLY A 500 -8.44 -25.04 -12.90
N ASN A 501 -7.79 -25.45 -11.79
CA ASN A 501 -8.45 -26.31 -10.81
C ASN A 501 -9.33 -25.49 -9.87
N PRO A 502 -10.57 -25.93 -9.61
CA PRO A 502 -11.48 -25.20 -8.75
C PRO A 502 -11.13 -25.32 -7.27
N VAL A 503 -11.23 -24.19 -6.59
CA VAL A 503 -11.34 -24.03 -5.13
C VAL A 503 -12.72 -23.45 -4.86
N ILE A 504 -13.43 -24.06 -3.92
CA ILE A 504 -14.76 -23.60 -3.51
C ILE A 504 -14.80 -23.32 -2.02
N ALA A 505 -15.60 -22.32 -1.66
CA ALA A 505 -16.05 -22.05 -0.30
C ALA A 505 -17.58 -22.09 -0.26
N TRP A 506 -18.18 -22.60 0.80
CA TRP A 506 -19.64 -22.62 0.97
C TRP A 506 -20.00 -22.52 2.45
N SER A 507 -21.21 -22.06 2.77
CA SER A 507 -21.76 -22.12 4.11
C SER A 507 -22.52 -23.44 4.27
N GLU A 508 -22.41 -24.11 5.42
CA GLU A 508 -23.18 -25.33 5.68
C GLU A 508 -23.76 -25.32 7.09
N SER A 509 -25.06 -25.58 7.19
CA SER A 509 -25.72 -25.73 8.49
C SER A 509 -25.20 -26.97 9.21
N ASN A 510 -24.96 -26.86 10.52
CA ASN A 510 -24.71 -28.05 11.33
C ASN A 510 -26.00 -28.87 11.51
N PRO A 511 -25.91 -30.21 11.71
CA PRO A 511 -27.08 -31.02 12.03
C PRO A 511 -27.76 -30.48 13.30
N PRO A 512 -29.11 -30.60 13.42
CA PRO A 512 -29.80 -30.19 14.62
C PRO A 512 -29.28 -30.97 15.84
N SER A 513 -28.73 -30.27 16.83
CA SER A 513 -28.41 -30.78 18.15
C SER A 513 -28.99 -29.83 19.20
N ALA A 514 -29.07 -30.26 20.47
CA ALA A 514 -29.56 -29.41 21.56
C ALA A 514 -28.77 -28.10 21.74
N GLU A 515 -27.61 -27.97 21.06
CA GLU A 515 -26.70 -26.83 21.11
C GLU A 515 -26.48 -26.15 19.73
N SER A 516 -27.11 -26.58 18.62
CA SER A 516 -26.73 -26.10 17.27
C SER A 516 -27.77 -25.19 16.58
N THR A 517 -27.32 -23.99 16.18
CA THR A 517 -27.91 -23.21 15.07
C THR A 517 -26.87 -22.52 14.16
N ALA A 518 -25.57 -22.70 14.37
CA ALA A 518 -24.55 -22.04 13.55
C ALA A 518 -24.31 -22.75 12.21
N ALA A 519 -24.33 -22.01 11.10
CA ALA A 519 -23.68 -22.43 9.85
C ALA A 519 -22.17 -22.19 9.95
N ASN A 520 -21.36 -23.00 9.28
CA ASN A 520 -19.91 -22.81 9.19
C ASN A 520 -19.49 -22.62 7.73
N VAL A 521 -18.37 -21.90 7.51
CA VAL A 521 -17.78 -21.81 6.18
C VAL A 521 -16.79 -22.93 5.97
N HIS A 522 -16.96 -23.70 4.89
CA HIS A 522 -16.11 -24.83 4.53
C HIS A 522 -15.40 -24.56 3.22
N LEU A 523 -14.22 -25.17 3.06
CA LEU A 523 -13.43 -25.07 1.84
C LEU A 523 -12.97 -26.42 1.32
N ARG A 524 -12.99 -26.56 -0.01
CA ARG A 524 -12.42 -27.69 -0.73
C ARG A 524 -11.69 -27.21 -1.97
N ARG A 525 -10.62 -27.92 -2.32
CA ARG A 525 -9.88 -27.74 -3.57
C ARG A 525 -9.87 -29.03 -4.37
N TRP A 526 -9.96 -28.93 -5.68
CA TRP A 526 -9.84 -30.07 -6.58
C TRP A 526 -8.37 -30.38 -6.87
N ARG A 527 -7.91 -31.59 -6.55
CA ARG A 527 -6.57 -32.08 -6.86
C ARG A 527 -6.59 -33.58 -7.12
N ASN A 528 -5.81 -34.03 -8.09
CA ASN A 528 -5.68 -35.46 -8.44
C ASN A 528 -7.04 -36.13 -8.69
N SER A 529 -7.91 -35.43 -9.42
CA SER A 529 -9.27 -35.88 -9.73
C SER A 529 -10.17 -36.12 -8.51
N GLN A 530 -9.89 -35.45 -7.38
CA GLN A 530 -10.67 -35.57 -6.15
C GLN A 530 -10.76 -34.24 -5.40
N TRP A 531 -11.86 -34.05 -4.65
CA TRP A 531 -12.02 -32.92 -3.74
C TRP A 531 -11.30 -33.18 -2.42
N GLN A 532 -10.41 -32.26 -2.04
CA GLN A 532 -9.69 -32.28 -0.77
C GLN A 532 -10.15 -31.11 0.11
N ALA A 533 -10.45 -31.37 1.38
CA ALA A 533 -10.74 -30.32 2.35
C ALA A 533 -9.50 -29.44 2.58
N LEU A 534 -9.74 -28.16 2.89
CA LEU A 534 -8.68 -27.17 3.09
C LEU A 534 -8.81 -26.57 4.49
N GLY A 535 -8.01 -27.10 5.42
CA GLY A 535 -8.04 -26.73 6.84
C GLY A 535 -9.33 -27.14 7.56
N SER A 536 -9.49 -26.65 8.78
CA SER A 536 -10.73 -26.75 9.56
C SER A 536 -11.80 -25.78 9.04
N PRO A 537 -13.09 -26.00 9.37
CA PRO A 537 -14.15 -25.03 9.07
C PRO A 537 -13.82 -23.64 9.64
N LEU A 538 -14.23 -22.60 8.91
CA LEU A 538 -14.02 -21.21 9.28
C LEU A 538 -15.22 -20.69 10.07
N ASN A 539 -14.89 -20.15 11.24
CA ASN A 539 -15.76 -19.45 12.17
C ASN A 539 -14.83 -18.56 13.04
N ALA A 540 -15.26 -17.35 13.40
CA ALA A 540 -14.51 -16.42 14.22
C ALA A 540 -14.70 -16.73 15.71
N THR A 541 -15.89 -17.18 16.12
CA THR A 541 -16.19 -17.66 17.48
C THR A 541 -16.68 -19.10 17.46
N LEU A 542 -15.73 -20.03 17.63
CA LEU A 542 -15.96 -21.47 17.58
C LEU A 542 -17.14 -21.89 18.49
N GLY A 543 -18.25 -22.31 17.89
CA GLY A 543 -19.36 -22.99 18.58
C GLY A 543 -20.72 -22.28 18.53
N ASP A 544 -20.76 -20.96 18.41
CA ASP A 544 -21.98 -20.21 18.82
C ASP A 544 -22.57 -19.27 17.77
N THR A 545 -21.85 -18.95 16.68
CA THR A 545 -22.26 -17.89 15.75
C THR A 545 -22.36 -18.37 14.29
N PRO A 546 -23.47 -18.12 13.56
CA PRO A 546 -23.60 -18.51 12.17
C PRO A 546 -22.65 -17.74 11.24
N ALA A 547 -21.76 -18.46 10.56
CA ALA A 547 -20.88 -17.97 9.49
C ALA A 547 -21.50 -18.24 8.11
N THR A 548 -21.72 -17.18 7.32
CA THR A 548 -22.48 -17.20 6.06
C THR A 548 -21.85 -16.32 4.98
N SER A 549 -22.39 -16.45 3.77
CA SER A 549 -22.10 -15.64 2.58
C SER A 549 -20.62 -15.56 2.22
N PRO A 550 -19.87 -16.68 2.13
CA PRO A 550 -18.45 -16.63 1.85
C PRO A 550 -18.12 -15.95 0.51
N ARG A 551 -17.00 -15.24 0.49
CA ARG A 551 -16.35 -14.69 -0.70
C ARG A 551 -14.94 -15.25 -0.77
N LEU A 552 -14.55 -15.69 -1.94
CA LEU A 552 -13.30 -16.42 -2.17
C LEU A 552 -12.51 -15.76 -3.30
N VAL A 553 -11.25 -15.43 -3.03
CA VAL A 553 -10.26 -15.06 -4.03
C VAL A 553 -8.99 -15.88 -3.80
N LEU A 554 -8.17 -16.05 -4.82
CA LEU A 554 -6.88 -16.73 -4.70
C LEU A 554 -5.75 -15.75 -4.96
N ASP A 555 -4.69 -15.81 -4.15
CA ASP A 555 -3.46 -15.10 -4.46
C ASP A 555 -2.73 -15.72 -5.66
N SER A 556 -1.64 -15.07 -6.10
CA SER A 556 -0.86 -15.52 -7.27
C SER A 556 -0.23 -16.91 -7.11
N THR A 557 -0.17 -17.45 -5.89
CA THR A 557 0.33 -18.80 -5.59
C THR A 557 -0.80 -19.83 -5.51
N GLY A 558 -2.05 -19.41 -5.69
CA GLY A 558 -3.23 -20.26 -5.59
C GLY A 558 -3.70 -20.50 -4.14
N ASN A 559 -3.20 -19.74 -3.16
CA ASN A 559 -3.69 -19.84 -1.79
C ASN A 559 -4.98 -19.00 -1.62
N PRO A 560 -6.01 -19.56 -0.97
CA PRO A 560 -7.27 -18.85 -0.78
C PRO A 560 -7.19 -17.76 0.29
N ILE A 561 -7.84 -16.64 -0.02
CA ILE A 561 -8.27 -15.61 0.93
C ILE A 561 -9.79 -15.64 0.96
N VAL A 562 -10.36 -15.76 2.14
CA VAL A 562 -11.80 -15.95 2.35
C VAL A 562 -12.32 -14.85 3.24
N ALA A 563 -13.37 -14.18 2.80
CA ALA A 563 -14.15 -13.28 3.63
C ALA A 563 -15.53 -13.91 3.91
N TRP A 564 -16.05 -13.78 5.12
CA TRP A 564 -17.39 -14.27 5.48
C TRP A 564 -18.08 -13.33 6.47
N ARG A 565 -19.41 -13.41 6.51
CA ARG A 565 -20.22 -12.71 7.51
C ARG A 565 -20.51 -13.63 8.68
N GLU A 566 -20.39 -13.11 9.89
CA GLU A 566 -20.68 -13.86 11.10
C GLU A 566 -21.63 -13.08 12.03
N SER A 567 -22.60 -13.79 12.58
CA SER A 567 -23.66 -13.24 13.43
C SER A 567 -23.48 -13.64 14.88
N ASP A 568 -23.24 -12.69 15.79
CA ASP A 568 -23.24 -12.96 17.24
C ASP A 568 -24.64 -12.94 17.88
N GLY A 569 -25.68 -12.87 17.05
CA GLY A 569 -27.08 -12.73 17.47
C GLY A 569 -27.51 -11.29 17.72
N THR A 570 -26.57 -10.34 17.76
CA THR A 570 -26.84 -8.90 17.92
C THR A 570 -26.36 -8.07 16.73
N THR A 571 -25.25 -8.48 16.10
CA THR A 571 -24.60 -7.76 15.01
C THR A 571 -24.06 -8.76 13.98
N GLN A 572 -23.98 -8.30 12.73
CA GLN A 572 -23.29 -9.01 11.65
C GLN A 572 -21.91 -8.39 11.44
N ARG A 573 -20.84 -9.19 11.52
CA ARG A 573 -19.46 -8.73 11.29
C ARG A 573 -18.80 -9.43 10.12
N LEU A 574 -17.87 -8.72 9.48
CA LEU A 574 -17.05 -9.25 8.41
C LEU A 574 -15.75 -9.81 8.97
N HIS A 575 -15.39 -11.00 8.53
CA HIS A 575 -14.15 -11.67 8.91
C HIS A 575 -13.39 -12.10 7.67
N ILE A 576 -12.05 -12.03 7.71
CA ILE A 576 -11.18 -12.35 6.58
C ILE A 576 -9.98 -13.17 7.05
N ARG A 577 -9.75 -14.32 6.39
CA ARG A 577 -8.60 -15.19 6.64
C ARG A 577 -7.88 -15.53 5.33
N GLN A 578 -6.57 -15.69 5.41
CA GLN A 578 -5.72 -16.20 4.36
C GLN A 578 -5.16 -17.57 4.72
N TRP A 579 -5.11 -18.47 3.76
CA TRP A 579 -4.41 -19.74 3.89
C TRP A 579 -2.92 -19.56 3.62
N THR A 580 -2.07 -20.06 4.52
CA THR A 580 -0.60 -19.96 4.42
C THR A 580 0.04 -21.11 3.66
N GLY A 581 -0.77 -22.05 3.15
CA GLY A 581 -0.32 -23.33 2.63
C GLY A 581 -0.52 -24.48 3.62
N THR A 582 -0.49 -24.19 4.93
CA THR A 582 -0.63 -25.19 6.01
C THR A 582 -1.69 -24.83 7.05
N SER A 583 -1.98 -23.55 7.26
CA SER A 583 -2.94 -23.08 8.27
C SER A 583 -3.67 -21.81 7.83
N TRP A 584 -4.75 -21.48 8.53
CA TRP A 584 -5.46 -20.22 8.36
C TRP A 584 -4.86 -19.13 9.26
N THR A 585 -4.69 -17.92 8.72
CA THR A 585 -4.28 -16.73 9.46
C THR A 585 -5.29 -15.61 9.22
N THR A 586 -5.71 -14.95 10.30
CA THR A 586 -6.64 -13.81 10.24
C THR A 586 -5.95 -12.58 9.66
N LEU A 587 -6.61 -11.91 8.71
CA LEU A 587 -6.14 -10.66 8.10
C LEU A 587 -6.75 -9.42 8.77
N ASP A 588 -7.77 -9.61 9.61
CA ASP A 588 -8.50 -8.54 10.29
C ASP A 588 -7.70 -7.95 11.46
N GLY A 589 -6.68 -8.65 11.97
CA GLY A 589 -6.14 -8.43 13.32
C GLY A 589 -7.01 -9.12 14.37
N THR A 590 -7.19 -8.51 15.54
CA THR A 590 -8.16 -9.00 16.55
C THR A 590 -9.58 -9.11 15.96
N PRO A 591 -10.51 -9.90 16.56
CA PRO A 591 -11.84 -10.10 15.98
C PRO A 591 -12.64 -8.78 15.88
N GLY A 592 -13.17 -8.45 14.69
CA GLY A 592 -14.13 -7.34 14.48
C GLY A 592 -13.59 -5.99 14.02
N VAL A 593 -12.38 -5.93 13.44
CA VAL A 593 -11.55 -4.71 13.32
C VAL A 593 -11.76 -3.86 12.05
N LEU A 594 -12.66 -4.21 11.13
CA LEU A 594 -13.05 -3.21 10.13
C LEU A 594 -13.78 -2.08 10.89
N PRO A 595 -13.34 -0.80 10.82
CA PRO A 595 -13.74 0.29 11.75
C PRO A 595 -15.24 0.63 11.86
N ILE A 596 -16.08 -0.07 11.11
CA ILE A 596 -17.50 0.20 10.88
C ILE A 596 -18.30 -1.10 10.62
N SER A 597 -17.72 -2.29 10.81
CA SER A 597 -18.38 -3.55 10.43
C SER A 597 -19.43 -4.04 11.42
N GLU A 598 -20.02 -3.15 12.21
CA GLU A 598 -21.14 -3.50 13.08
C GLU A 598 -22.42 -3.44 12.22
N ASP A 599 -22.97 -4.61 11.90
CA ASP A 599 -24.14 -4.80 11.04
C ASP A 599 -23.86 -4.66 9.53
N ILE A 600 -23.01 -5.57 9.03
CA ILE A 600 -22.74 -5.70 7.60
C ILE A 600 -23.83 -6.46 6.85
N GLY A 601 -24.25 -5.91 5.71
CA GLY A 601 -25.14 -6.60 4.77
C GLY A 601 -24.35 -7.39 3.72
N ALA A 602 -24.62 -7.12 2.44
CA ALA A 602 -23.86 -7.67 1.32
C ALA A 602 -22.44 -7.08 1.22
N PHE A 603 -21.49 -7.92 0.80
CA PHE A 603 -20.09 -7.56 0.63
C PHE A 603 -19.43 -8.30 -0.53
N HIS A 604 -18.28 -7.77 -0.95
CA HIS A 604 -17.44 -8.31 -2.02
C HIS A 604 -15.97 -8.08 -1.70
N MET A 605 -15.11 -8.96 -2.21
CA MET A 605 -13.66 -8.87 -2.07
C MET A 605 -13.01 -9.10 -3.43
N ASP A 606 -11.94 -8.36 -3.71
CA ASP A 606 -11.08 -8.57 -4.88
C ASP A 606 -9.62 -8.29 -4.50
N LEU A 607 -8.68 -8.71 -5.33
CA LEU A 607 -7.24 -8.49 -5.12
C LEU A 607 -6.70 -7.47 -6.12
N ASP A 608 -5.84 -6.56 -5.66
CA ASP A 608 -5.10 -5.70 -6.58
C ASP A 608 -3.94 -6.47 -7.25
N ALA A 609 -3.23 -5.81 -8.17
CA ALA A 609 -2.12 -6.42 -8.91
C ALA A 609 -0.96 -6.89 -8.02
N SER A 610 -0.85 -6.40 -6.79
CA SER A 610 0.14 -6.85 -5.80
C SER A 610 -0.32 -8.06 -4.98
N GLY A 611 -1.59 -8.49 -5.16
CA GLY A 611 -2.22 -9.51 -4.33
C GLY A 611 -2.72 -8.96 -3.00
N THR A 612 -2.86 -7.64 -2.84
CA THR A 612 -3.40 -7.04 -1.63
C THR A 612 -4.93 -7.07 -1.69
N PRO A 613 -5.61 -7.64 -0.68
CA PRO A 613 -7.05 -7.72 -0.68
C PRO A 613 -7.69 -6.37 -0.39
N TRP A 614 -8.73 -6.08 -1.15
CA TRP A 614 -9.65 -4.98 -0.89
C TRP A 614 -11.04 -5.56 -0.68
N VAL A 615 -11.78 -4.95 0.24
CA VAL A 615 -13.13 -5.35 0.58
C VAL A 615 -14.07 -4.17 0.46
N THR A 616 -15.27 -4.43 -0.05
CA THR A 616 -16.38 -3.49 -0.03
C THR A 616 -17.59 -4.14 0.60
N PHE A 617 -18.33 -3.37 1.35
CA PHE A 617 -19.51 -3.85 2.06
C PHE A 617 -20.50 -2.72 2.27
N GLU A 618 -21.77 -3.09 2.40
CA GLU A 618 -22.80 -2.20 2.90
C GLU A 618 -22.84 -2.30 4.43
N ALA A 619 -22.87 -1.16 5.12
CA ALA A 619 -23.02 -1.10 6.56
C ALA A 619 -23.76 0.18 6.96
N GLY A 620 -24.44 0.15 8.09
CA GLY A 620 -25.09 1.32 8.65
C GLY A 620 -25.84 0.97 9.93
N PRO A 621 -26.20 1.96 10.77
CA PRO A 621 -26.97 1.70 11.98
C PRO A 621 -28.29 1.01 11.65
N ILE A 622 -28.70 0.05 12.49
CA ILE A 622 -30.00 -0.61 12.39
C ILE A 622 -31.11 0.45 12.25
N GLY A 623 -31.94 0.30 11.22
CA GLY A 623 -33.05 1.22 10.92
C GLY A 623 -32.69 2.43 10.06
N GLN A 624 -31.42 2.61 9.69
CA GLN A 624 -30.99 3.57 8.68
C GLN A 624 -30.67 2.88 7.34
N ARG A 625 -30.60 3.65 6.25
CA ARG A 625 -30.15 3.10 4.96
C ARG A 625 -28.65 2.82 5.02
N PRO A 626 -28.18 1.63 4.61
CA PRO A 626 -26.76 1.33 4.64
C PRO A 626 -26.00 2.19 3.62
N ARG A 627 -24.72 2.40 3.90
CA ARG A 627 -23.77 3.06 3.01
C ARG A 627 -22.74 2.06 2.51
N ILE A 628 -22.16 2.33 1.34
CA ILE A 628 -21.12 1.49 0.76
C ILE A 628 -19.76 1.96 1.25
N HIS A 629 -18.98 1.06 1.82
CA HIS A 629 -17.63 1.34 2.28
C HIS A 629 -16.62 0.51 1.50
N VAL A 630 -15.39 1.01 1.42
CA VAL A 630 -14.27 0.31 0.77
C VAL A 630 -13.06 0.41 1.67
N TYR A 631 -12.41 -0.73 1.89
CA TYR A 631 -11.19 -0.85 2.67
C TYR A 631 -10.17 -1.68 1.91
N ARG A 632 -8.89 -1.37 2.08
CA ARG A 632 -7.77 -2.18 1.60
C ARG A 632 -6.92 -2.64 2.78
N LEU A 633 -6.35 -3.83 2.70
CA LEU A 633 -5.43 -4.30 3.72
C LEU A 633 -4.20 -3.39 3.76
N ASN A 634 -3.80 -3.00 4.97
CA ASN A 634 -2.61 -2.20 5.22
C ASN A 634 -1.41 -3.15 5.18
N ARG A 635 -0.53 -3.03 4.18
CA ARG A 635 0.66 -3.88 4.04
C ARG A 635 1.88 -3.03 3.74
#